data_AF-A0A938GTA0-F1
#
_entry.id   AF-A0A938GTA0-F1
#
_cell.length_a   1.000
_cell.length_b   1.000
_cell.length_c   1.000
_cell.angle_alpha   90.00
_cell.angle_beta   90.00
_cell.angle_gamma   90.00
#
_symmetry.space_group_name_H-M   'P 1'
#
loop_
_entity.id
_entity.type
_entity.pdbx_description
1 polymer ?
#
loop_
_entity_poly.entity_id
_entity_poly.type
_entity_poly.pdbx_seq_one_letter_code
_entity_poly.pdbx_strand_id
1 'polypeptide(L)'
;MKRPAFAALVSFALTSFALGADSLTVADLLRAAGNIADEGERFRRLRELEARPDLDAALRAELGRLLPVVDDWANGKARATVDDSRAAENGYLCRFITGRVQPAGAAAVHPPEPAADSPLHPLWALYRGRMLLWRVIQSGPLLRVKESRDQYYGEARRLLQEARRAFPENRVIGMYLGQPIPWPAPHAPDSAAPEWANLQREGLEKLAAIIHWWIAERQLPDGQFGGGWGDDVEMWRWWVPVLIGFEDPAIAAAQERTSHGIFRRPHLRTGFTSRLTDVEHSNEDTTDTILPMMHLRPDDPLWQQRALRLAELMRDRWTGRNRRGFLQFKSIYFSVDRVDETPRRAFDTVYHPSIVQPTLLYWQRTGDRELGTLFGEWLKVWIDATARAENGKPAGVMPSALAWPEGTVAATGAPWWEPFPLNHNDALYNWPGASRLMTSTLLLAWHMTRDEQYLAPIHSMAALALAHRQASAPAAPGSAAWSARQMDSFLADTLAKYRFLSGDTRYDELLSAQAPGYVRFRLAGDTRALVHSLRQNTEAFRSNWEAYTSEMRWTDRVMSFTGNYLRHLPEPAPPPPTPQILYACATGDPGTPLVFPLNAVRWRTPPREIAALVTDSGPTSFTAELFHFGTAPRKLAAEFLMLRPGEYDLSVTPAVPSATSAHPTKFRVTGPRAEVALELPPRRLAVVQVRATAPATH
;
A
#
# COMPACT_ATOMS: atom_id res chain seq x y z
N MET A 1 -19.47 -52.28 -24.90
CA MET A 1 -20.87 -52.48 -24.44
C MET A 1 -21.56 -51.12 -24.57
N LYS A 2 -22.32 -50.72 -25.60
CA LYS A 2 -23.48 -51.26 -26.35
C LYS A 2 -24.75 -51.55 -25.52
N ARG A 3 -25.65 -50.55 -25.56
CA ARG A 3 -27.13 -50.55 -25.61
C ARG A 3 -27.93 -50.64 -24.29
N PRO A 4 -29.22 -50.19 -24.23
CA PRO A 4 -30.04 -49.58 -25.30
C PRO A 4 -30.83 -48.31 -24.94
N ALA A 5 -31.35 -47.71 -26.01
CA ALA A 5 -32.43 -46.74 -26.06
C ALA A 5 -33.81 -47.36 -25.75
N PHE A 6 -34.71 -46.57 -25.18
CA PHE A 6 -36.15 -46.76 -25.29
C PHE A 6 -36.80 -45.43 -25.65
N ALA A 7 -37.36 -45.37 -26.86
CA ALA A 7 -38.22 -44.31 -27.33
C ALA A 7 -39.67 -44.68 -26.96
N ALA A 8 -40.38 -43.78 -26.29
CA ALA A 8 -41.82 -43.82 -26.17
C ALA A 8 -42.38 -42.48 -26.67
N LEU A 9 -42.97 -42.51 -27.85
CA LEU A 9 -43.86 -41.47 -28.35
C LEU A 9 -45.11 -41.45 -27.47
N VAL A 10 -45.41 -40.30 -26.87
CA VAL A 10 -46.75 -39.96 -26.42
C VAL A 10 -47.03 -38.54 -26.88
N SER A 11 -47.82 -38.42 -27.95
CA SER A 11 -48.49 -37.18 -28.33
C SER A 11 -49.51 -36.82 -27.26
N PHE A 12 -49.33 -35.65 -26.63
CA PHE A 12 -50.41 -34.96 -25.93
C PHE A 12 -50.53 -33.54 -26.48
N ALA A 13 -51.78 -33.15 -26.67
CA ALA A 13 -52.23 -31.95 -27.35
C ALA A 13 -51.58 -30.66 -26.82
N LEU A 14 -51.17 -29.81 -27.77
CA LEU A 14 -50.95 -28.38 -27.56
C LEU A 14 -52.30 -27.71 -27.24
N THR A 15 -52.72 -27.79 -25.98
CA THR A 15 -53.62 -26.78 -25.42
C THR A 15 -52.79 -25.55 -25.13
N SER A 16 -52.91 -24.55 -26.01
CA SER A 16 -52.45 -23.18 -25.81
C SER A 16 -53.07 -22.60 -24.54
N PHE A 17 -52.42 -22.79 -23.40
CA PHE A 17 -52.53 -21.87 -22.30
C PHE A 17 -51.68 -20.66 -22.65
N ALA A 18 -52.33 -19.67 -23.26
CA ALA A 18 -51.86 -18.29 -23.26
C ALA A 18 -51.85 -17.80 -21.81
N LEU A 19 -50.80 -18.13 -21.07
CA LEU A 19 -50.39 -17.34 -19.92
C LEU A 19 -49.82 -16.04 -20.49
N GLY A 20 -50.48 -14.93 -20.20
CA GLY A 20 -50.06 -13.60 -20.63
C GLY A 20 -48.59 -13.39 -20.30
N ALA A 21 -47.78 -13.18 -21.34
CA ALA A 21 -46.47 -12.59 -21.19
C ALA A 21 -46.71 -11.11 -20.89
N ASP A 22 -46.85 -10.76 -19.61
CA ASP A 22 -46.79 -9.37 -19.17
C ASP A 22 -45.42 -8.82 -19.61
N SER A 23 -45.42 -7.94 -20.61
CA SER A 23 -44.22 -7.22 -21.01
C SER A 23 -43.77 -6.36 -19.83
N LEU A 24 -42.61 -6.67 -19.24
CA LEU A 24 -42.03 -5.87 -18.16
C LEU A 24 -42.09 -4.38 -18.49
N THR A 25 -42.59 -3.58 -17.56
CA THR A 25 -42.68 -2.14 -17.76
C THR A 25 -41.27 -1.52 -17.79
N VAL A 26 -41.14 -0.31 -18.34
CA VAL A 26 -39.87 0.47 -18.28
C VAL A 26 -39.38 0.62 -16.83
N ALA A 27 -40.29 0.82 -15.89
CA ALA A 27 -39.97 0.93 -14.47
C ALA A 27 -39.43 -0.38 -13.87
N ASP A 28 -40.00 -1.53 -14.26
CA ASP A 28 -39.51 -2.84 -13.81
C ASP A 28 -38.11 -3.12 -14.35
N LEU A 29 -37.83 -2.76 -15.61
CA LEU A 29 -36.50 -2.90 -16.21
C LEU A 29 -35.46 -2.00 -15.55
N LEU A 30 -35.81 -0.75 -15.22
CA LEU A 30 -34.93 0.16 -14.49
C LEU A 30 -34.66 -0.34 -13.06
N ARG A 31 -35.69 -0.88 -12.39
CA ARG A 31 -35.54 -1.49 -11.06
C ARG A 31 -34.62 -2.70 -11.11
N ALA A 32 -34.82 -3.59 -12.09
CA ALA A 32 -33.95 -4.74 -12.32
C ALA A 32 -32.50 -4.30 -12.57
N ALA A 33 -32.29 -3.32 -13.45
CA ALA A 33 -30.97 -2.76 -13.73
C ALA A 33 -30.31 -2.18 -12.46
N GLY A 34 -31.04 -1.40 -11.66
CA GLY A 34 -30.50 -0.83 -10.42
C GLY A 34 -30.19 -1.85 -9.33
N ASN A 35 -30.87 -3.00 -9.32
CA ASN A 35 -30.58 -4.10 -8.39
C ASN A 35 -29.39 -4.98 -8.81
N ILE A 36 -28.95 -4.92 -10.09
CA ILE A 36 -27.80 -5.68 -10.57
C ILE A 36 -26.50 -5.13 -9.96
N ALA A 37 -25.69 -6.00 -9.36
CA ALA A 37 -24.36 -5.66 -8.85
C ALA A 37 -23.29 -5.56 -9.96
N ASP A 38 -23.37 -6.41 -10.99
CA ASP A 38 -22.40 -6.44 -12.09
C ASP A 38 -22.61 -5.28 -13.08
N GLU A 39 -21.60 -4.42 -13.23
CA GLU A 39 -21.69 -3.23 -14.09
C GLU A 39 -21.87 -3.59 -15.58
N GLY A 40 -21.29 -4.70 -16.04
CA GLY A 40 -21.39 -5.16 -17.43
C GLY A 40 -22.81 -5.60 -17.81
N GLU A 41 -23.44 -6.42 -16.96
CA GLU A 41 -24.84 -6.81 -17.09
C GLU A 41 -25.76 -5.59 -16.97
N ARG A 42 -25.52 -4.69 -15.99
CA ARG A 42 -26.31 -3.47 -15.85
C ARG A 42 -26.26 -2.63 -17.13
N PHE A 43 -25.06 -2.41 -17.69
CA PHE A 43 -24.90 -1.68 -18.95
C PHE A 43 -25.66 -2.34 -20.10
N ARG A 44 -25.54 -3.67 -20.27
CA ARG A 44 -26.28 -4.40 -21.32
C ARG A 44 -27.79 -4.21 -21.19
N ARG A 45 -28.35 -4.33 -19.99
CA ARG A 45 -29.78 -4.10 -19.73
C ARG A 45 -30.24 -2.68 -20.04
N LEU A 46 -29.42 -1.68 -19.70
CA LEU A 46 -29.75 -0.28 -20.01
C LEU A 46 -29.68 0.01 -21.52
N ARG A 47 -28.80 -0.67 -22.26
CA ARG A 47 -28.77 -0.60 -23.74
C ARG A 47 -29.97 -1.28 -24.37
N GLU A 48 -30.41 -2.42 -23.83
CA GLU A 48 -31.68 -3.05 -24.22
C GLU A 48 -32.87 -2.12 -23.98
N LEU A 49 -32.88 -1.42 -22.83
CA LEU A 49 -33.91 -0.44 -22.50
C LEU A 49 -33.91 0.76 -23.46
N GLU A 50 -32.74 1.33 -23.77
CA GLU A 50 -32.59 2.45 -24.71
C GLU A 50 -33.16 2.14 -26.09
N ALA A 51 -32.98 0.88 -26.55
CA ALA A 51 -33.44 0.40 -27.84
C ALA A 51 -34.95 0.13 -27.92
N ARG A 52 -35.68 0.19 -26.79
CA ARG A 52 -37.12 -0.04 -26.79
C ARG A 52 -37.87 1.06 -27.57
N PRO A 53 -38.82 0.70 -28.44
CA PRO A 53 -39.59 1.67 -29.22
C PRO A 53 -40.55 2.47 -28.34
N ASP A 54 -41.05 1.88 -27.25
CA ASP A 54 -41.99 2.48 -26.31
C ASP A 54 -41.33 3.32 -25.20
N LEU A 55 -40.00 3.50 -25.24
CA LEU A 55 -39.30 4.40 -24.32
C LEU A 55 -39.61 5.85 -24.65
N ASP A 56 -40.13 6.59 -23.68
CA ASP A 56 -40.41 8.01 -23.76
C ASP A 56 -39.17 8.81 -24.23
N ALA A 57 -39.38 9.87 -25.01
CA ALA A 57 -38.30 10.63 -25.63
C ALA A 57 -37.45 11.41 -24.61
N ALA A 58 -38.08 11.95 -23.54
CA ALA A 58 -37.35 12.65 -22.49
C ALA A 58 -36.51 11.67 -21.67
N LEU A 59 -37.10 10.53 -21.29
CA LEU A 59 -36.38 9.46 -20.58
C LEU A 59 -35.24 8.88 -21.43
N ARG A 60 -35.43 8.71 -22.75
CA ARG A 60 -34.36 8.29 -23.67
C ARG A 60 -33.22 9.30 -23.69
N ALA A 61 -33.52 10.60 -23.71
CA ALA A 61 -32.50 11.65 -23.67
C ALA A 61 -31.74 11.69 -22.33
N GLU A 62 -32.43 11.47 -21.21
CA GLU A 62 -31.81 11.34 -19.89
C GLU A 62 -30.90 10.11 -19.79
N LEU A 63 -31.39 8.95 -20.26
CA LEU A 63 -30.62 7.72 -20.32
C LEU A 63 -29.37 7.89 -21.19
N GLY A 64 -29.49 8.55 -22.34
CA GLY A 64 -28.36 8.88 -23.22
C GLY A 64 -27.29 9.76 -22.55
N ARG A 65 -27.65 10.58 -21.56
CA ARG A 65 -26.67 11.37 -20.77
C ARG A 65 -26.00 10.55 -19.67
N LEU A 66 -26.69 9.57 -19.09
CA LEU A 66 -26.15 8.72 -18.03
C LEU A 66 -25.34 7.54 -18.56
N LEU A 67 -25.76 6.93 -19.68
CA LEU A 67 -25.14 5.73 -20.27
C LEU A 67 -23.63 5.82 -20.47
N PRO A 68 -23.03 6.95 -20.90
CA PRO A 68 -21.57 7.06 -20.99
C PRO A 68 -20.86 6.83 -19.66
N VAL A 69 -21.43 7.30 -18.55
CA VAL A 69 -20.89 7.02 -17.21
C VAL A 69 -21.02 5.53 -16.91
N VAL A 70 -22.20 4.93 -17.09
CA VAL A 70 -22.42 3.48 -16.89
C VAL A 70 -21.41 2.65 -17.70
N ASP A 71 -21.20 3.02 -18.96
CA ASP A 71 -20.27 2.37 -19.87
C ASP A 71 -18.82 2.48 -19.39
N ASP A 72 -18.39 3.62 -18.85
CA ASP A 72 -17.05 3.77 -18.28
C ASP A 72 -16.84 2.91 -17.03
N TRP A 73 -17.86 2.74 -16.19
CA TRP A 73 -17.81 1.81 -15.07
C TRP A 73 -17.72 0.34 -15.52
N ALA A 74 -18.48 -0.03 -16.55
CA ALA A 74 -18.63 -1.40 -17.05
C ALA A 74 -17.47 -1.84 -17.96
N ASN A 75 -17.13 -1.02 -18.95
CA ASN A 75 -16.30 -1.40 -20.10
C ASN A 75 -15.06 -0.51 -20.26
N GLY A 76 -14.70 0.30 -19.25
CA GLY A 76 -13.54 1.20 -19.31
C GLY A 76 -12.26 0.51 -19.79
N LYS A 77 -12.02 -0.74 -19.36
CA LYS A 77 -10.85 -1.55 -19.75
C LYS A 77 -10.70 -1.71 -21.28
N ALA A 78 -11.80 -1.89 -22.00
CA ALA A 78 -11.79 -2.04 -23.46
C ALA A 78 -11.47 -0.72 -24.20
N ARG A 79 -11.61 0.42 -23.51
CA ARG A 79 -11.30 1.77 -24.02
C ARG A 79 -10.08 2.37 -23.32
N ALA A 80 -9.14 1.52 -22.91
CA ALA A 80 -7.90 1.95 -22.29
C ALA A 80 -7.20 3.00 -23.17
N THR A 81 -7.02 4.19 -22.62
CA THR A 81 -6.38 5.30 -23.30
C THR A 81 -4.91 5.37 -22.92
N VAL A 82 -4.10 5.75 -23.89
CA VAL A 82 -2.72 6.16 -23.64
C VAL A 82 -2.75 7.64 -23.29
N ASP A 83 -2.77 7.96 -21.99
CA ASP A 83 -2.65 9.35 -21.53
C ASP A 83 -1.21 9.65 -21.09
N ASP A 84 -0.54 10.50 -21.85
CA ASP A 84 0.81 11.01 -21.56
C ASP A 84 0.80 12.43 -20.98
N SER A 85 -0.36 12.99 -20.62
CA SER A 85 -0.48 14.37 -20.17
C SER A 85 -0.18 14.57 -18.67
N ARG A 86 -0.32 13.53 -17.83
CA ARG A 86 -0.11 13.61 -16.37
C ARG A 86 0.74 12.45 -15.84
N ALA A 87 1.46 12.73 -14.73
CA ALA A 87 2.30 11.76 -14.02
C ALA A 87 1.46 10.74 -13.25
N ALA A 88 0.48 11.24 -12.50
CA ALA A 88 -0.45 10.42 -11.74
C ALA A 88 -1.88 10.68 -12.23
N GLU A 89 -2.70 9.63 -12.19
CA GLU A 89 -4.13 9.67 -12.50
C GLU A 89 -4.47 9.85 -14.00
N ASN A 90 -5.61 9.27 -14.42
CA ASN A 90 -6.22 9.23 -15.77
C ASN A 90 -6.23 7.86 -16.45
N GLY A 91 -6.06 6.77 -15.68
CA GLY A 91 -6.34 5.44 -16.20
C GLY A 91 -7.82 5.21 -16.51
N TYR A 92 -8.10 4.08 -17.17
CA TYR A 92 -9.44 3.77 -17.65
C TYR A 92 -10.50 3.57 -16.53
N LEU A 93 -10.07 3.40 -15.27
CA LEU A 93 -10.95 3.26 -14.12
C LEU A 93 -11.43 4.60 -13.56
N CYS A 94 -10.65 5.68 -13.72
CA CYS A 94 -10.87 6.93 -13.01
C CYS A 94 -10.95 8.18 -13.90
N ARG A 95 -10.55 8.12 -15.18
CA ARG A 95 -10.49 9.29 -16.09
C ARG A 95 -11.79 10.11 -16.19
N PHE A 96 -12.94 9.49 -15.93
CA PHE A 96 -14.26 10.12 -15.99
C PHE A 96 -14.70 10.74 -14.65
N ILE A 97 -13.99 10.46 -13.55
CA ILE A 97 -14.22 11.05 -12.23
C ILE A 97 -13.27 12.25 -12.05
N THR A 98 -13.63 13.37 -12.66
CA THR A 98 -12.75 14.54 -12.77
C THR A 98 -13.02 15.62 -11.72
N GLY A 99 -12.29 16.74 -11.83
CA GLY A 99 -12.57 18.00 -11.14
C GLY A 99 -14.01 18.52 -11.25
N ARG A 100 -14.81 18.04 -12.22
CA ARG A 100 -16.23 18.41 -12.38
C ARG A 100 -17.15 17.71 -11.37
N VAL A 101 -16.70 16.62 -10.76
CA VAL A 101 -17.46 15.90 -9.73
C VAL A 101 -17.30 16.64 -8.41
N GLN A 102 -18.21 17.57 -8.15
CA GLN A 102 -18.25 18.38 -6.95
C GLN A 102 -19.66 18.37 -6.35
N PRO A 103 -19.80 18.71 -5.05
CA PRO A 103 -21.10 18.89 -4.42
C PRO A 103 -21.96 19.92 -5.16
N ALA A 104 -23.28 19.73 -5.08
CA ALA A 104 -24.24 20.66 -5.65
C ALA A 104 -24.02 22.07 -5.07
N GLY A 105 -24.13 23.09 -5.94
CA GLY A 105 -23.88 24.49 -5.59
C GLY A 105 -22.42 24.95 -5.75
N ALA A 106 -21.44 24.04 -5.86
CA ALA A 106 -20.05 24.41 -6.14
C ALA A 106 -19.78 24.60 -7.65
N ALA A 107 -20.41 23.78 -8.49
CA ALA A 107 -20.32 23.83 -9.95
C ALA A 107 -21.57 23.19 -10.59
N ALA A 108 -21.62 23.17 -11.92
CA ALA A 108 -22.63 22.41 -12.64
C ALA A 108 -22.59 20.92 -12.25
N VAL A 109 -23.75 20.36 -11.95
CA VAL A 109 -23.89 18.97 -11.49
C VAL A 109 -23.43 18.00 -12.57
N HIS A 110 -22.58 17.04 -12.18
CA HIS A 110 -22.03 16.02 -13.07
C HIS A 110 -22.14 14.61 -12.46
N PRO A 111 -22.63 13.60 -13.21
CA PRO A 111 -23.32 13.73 -14.51
C PRO A 111 -24.57 14.62 -14.41
N PRO A 112 -25.05 15.22 -15.52
CA PRO A 112 -26.24 16.07 -15.51
C PRO A 112 -27.42 15.37 -14.83
N GLU A 113 -28.08 16.06 -13.90
CA GLU A 113 -29.22 15.52 -13.15
C GLU A 113 -30.43 15.34 -14.08
N PRO A 114 -31.15 14.20 -14.02
CA PRO A 114 -32.43 14.04 -14.70
C PRO A 114 -33.52 14.89 -14.05
N ALA A 115 -34.72 14.92 -14.63
CA ALA A 115 -35.88 15.52 -13.96
C ALA A 115 -36.13 14.85 -12.60
N ALA A 116 -36.60 15.63 -11.62
CA ALA A 116 -36.76 15.16 -10.24
C ALA A 116 -37.76 14.00 -10.10
N ASP A 117 -38.72 13.90 -11.01
CA ASP A 117 -39.72 12.84 -11.11
C ASP A 117 -39.33 11.71 -12.09
N SER A 118 -38.15 11.80 -12.70
CA SER A 118 -37.67 10.79 -13.64
C SER A 118 -37.47 9.44 -12.95
N PRO A 119 -37.95 8.33 -13.53
CA PRO A 119 -37.66 6.98 -13.01
C PRO A 119 -36.16 6.62 -13.09
N LEU A 120 -35.35 7.40 -13.82
CA LEU A 120 -33.89 7.23 -13.88
C LEU A 120 -33.16 7.85 -12.68
N HIS A 121 -33.81 8.75 -11.93
CA HIS A 121 -33.18 9.51 -10.83
C HIS A 121 -32.45 8.61 -9.80
N PRO A 122 -33.03 7.49 -9.32
CA PRO A 122 -32.33 6.64 -8.35
C PRO A 122 -31.06 5.99 -8.93
N LEU A 123 -31.05 5.69 -10.24
CA LEU A 123 -29.88 5.13 -10.92
C LEU A 123 -28.81 6.20 -11.13
N TRP A 124 -29.19 7.42 -11.48
CA TRP A 124 -28.27 8.56 -11.50
C TRP A 124 -27.67 8.81 -10.11
N ALA A 125 -28.48 8.77 -9.06
CA ALA A 125 -28.04 8.94 -7.67
C ALA A 125 -27.01 7.89 -7.25
N LEU A 126 -27.16 6.62 -7.69
CA LEU A 126 -26.18 5.56 -7.49
C LEU A 126 -24.80 5.95 -8.05
N TYR A 127 -24.72 6.36 -9.31
CA TYR A 127 -23.45 6.69 -9.96
C TYR A 127 -22.84 7.97 -9.41
N ARG A 128 -23.63 9.03 -9.24
CA ARG A 128 -23.14 10.30 -8.69
C ARG A 128 -22.64 10.12 -7.26
N GLY A 129 -23.38 9.39 -6.42
CA GLY A 129 -22.98 9.11 -5.04
C GLY A 129 -21.64 8.39 -4.96
N ARG A 130 -21.44 7.35 -5.77
CA ARG A 130 -20.15 6.63 -5.88
C ARG A 130 -19.03 7.56 -6.34
N MET A 131 -19.25 8.38 -7.36
CA MET A 131 -18.22 9.29 -7.91
C MET A 131 -17.79 10.36 -6.89
N LEU A 132 -18.74 10.98 -6.17
CA LEU A 132 -18.44 11.96 -5.11
C LEU A 132 -17.61 11.35 -3.99
N LEU A 133 -17.96 10.14 -3.58
CA LEU A 133 -17.27 9.42 -2.52
C LEU A 133 -15.84 9.07 -2.92
N TRP A 134 -15.64 8.46 -4.10
CA TRP A 134 -14.30 8.07 -4.53
C TRP A 134 -13.37 9.27 -4.77
N ARG A 135 -13.90 10.44 -5.14
CA ARG A 135 -13.12 11.70 -5.19
C ARG A 135 -12.45 12.04 -3.88
N VAL A 136 -13.12 11.83 -2.76
CA VAL A 136 -12.56 12.09 -1.42
C VAL A 136 -11.58 10.99 -1.01
N ILE A 137 -11.88 9.72 -1.32
CA ILE A 137 -10.95 8.61 -1.04
C ILE A 137 -9.60 8.86 -1.73
N GLN A 138 -9.61 9.37 -2.97
CA GLN A 138 -8.40 9.69 -3.72
C GLN A 138 -7.69 10.94 -3.22
N SER A 139 -8.44 12.03 -3.03
CA SER A 139 -7.85 13.36 -2.88
C SER A 139 -7.48 13.67 -1.43
N GLY A 140 -6.17 13.70 -1.14
CA GLY A 140 -5.63 14.16 0.13
C GLY A 140 -6.19 15.52 0.59
N PRO A 141 -6.23 16.56 -0.27
CA PRO A 141 -6.84 17.84 0.07
C PRO A 141 -8.31 17.74 0.52
N LEU A 142 -9.13 16.96 -0.21
CA LEU A 142 -10.55 16.77 0.16
C LEU A 142 -10.70 15.98 1.45
N LEU A 143 -9.84 14.99 1.70
CA LEU A 143 -9.88 14.13 2.89
C LEU A 143 -9.46 14.87 4.16
N ARG A 144 -8.40 15.70 4.08
CA ARG A 144 -7.82 16.44 5.20
C ARG A 144 -8.72 17.56 5.71
N VAL A 145 -9.37 18.29 4.80
CA VAL A 145 -10.25 19.41 5.16
C VAL A 145 -11.63 18.87 5.54
N LYS A 146 -11.99 18.96 6.82
CA LYS A 146 -13.23 18.41 7.37
C LYS A 146 -14.47 18.91 6.62
N GLU A 147 -14.54 20.21 6.36
CA GLU A 147 -15.69 20.84 5.71
C GLU A 147 -15.88 20.30 4.29
N SER A 148 -14.78 20.18 3.53
CA SER A 148 -14.81 19.58 2.20
C SER A 148 -15.21 18.11 2.26
N ARG A 149 -14.57 17.31 3.11
CA ARG A 149 -14.89 15.89 3.30
C ARG A 149 -16.37 15.68 3.62
N ASP A 150 -16.89 16.44 4.58
CA ASP A 150 -18.26 16.29 5.07
C ASP A 150 -19.30 16.70 4.02
N GLN A 151 -19.02 17.72 3.19
CA GLN A 151 -19.89 18.10 2.08
C GLN A 151 -19.99 16.99 1.03
N TYR A 152 -18.85 16.45 0.59
CA TYR A 152 -18.81 15.39 -0.42
C TYR A 152 -19.45 14.09 0.08
N TYR A 153 -19.08 13.63 1.29
CA TYR A 153 -19.65 12.42 1.88
C TYR A 153 -21.11 12.58 2.27
N GLY A 154 -21.53 13.76 2.72
CA GLY A 154 -22.92 14.06 3.04
C GLY A 154 -23.83 13.93 1.81
N GLU A 155 -23.47 14.57 0.70
CA GLU A 155 -24.24 14.44 -0.54
C GLU A 155 -24.18 13.03 -1.11
N ALA A 156 -23.00 12.40 -1.13
CA ALA A 156 -22.85 11.03 -1.59
C ALA A 156 -23.77 10.05 -0.84
N ARG A 157 -23.80 10.15 0.50
CA ARG A 157 -24.65 9.30 1.35
C ARG A 157 -26.13 9.54 1.09
N ARG A 158 -26.56 10.81 0.97
CA ARG A 158 -27.96 11.14 0.66
C ARG A 158 -28.41 10.46 -0.66
N LEU A 159 -27.61 10.61 -1.71
CA LEU A 159 -27.90 10.02 -3.02
C LEU A 159 -27.90 8.48 -2.97
N LEU A 160 -26.96 7.88 -2.24
CA LEU A 160 -26.92 6.42 -2.07
C LEU A 160 -28.11 5.91 -1.24
N GLN A 161 -28.63 6.68 -0.28
CA GLN A 161 -29.86 6.35 0.45
C GLN A 161 -31.10 6.41 -0.47
N GLU A 162 -31.17 7.39 -1.38
CA GLU A 162 -32.22 7.46 -2.41
C GLU A 162 -32.16 6.23 -3.32
N ALA A 163 -30.96 5.89 -3.82
CA ALA A 163 -30.74 4.69 -4.63
C ALA A 163 -31.10 3.40 -3.86
N ARG A 164 -30.77 3.32 -2.57
CA ARG A 164 -31.09 2.15 -1.72
C ARG A 164 -32.58 1.90 -1.59
N ARG A 165 -33.40 2.95 -1.50
CA ARG A 165 -34.86 2.83 -1.43
C ARG A 165 -35.45 2.25 -2.72
N ALA A 166 -34.88 2.62 -3.87
CA ALA A 166 -35.31 2.09 -5.17
C ALA A 166 -34.76 0.69 -5.45
N PHE A 167 -33.54 0.39 -4.98
CA PHE A 167 -32.79 -0.83 -5.28
C PHE A 167 -32.36 -1.58 -4.00
N PRO A 168 -33.31 -2.13 -3.22
CA PRO A 168 -33.02 -2.77 -1.93
C PRO A 168 -32.25 -4.09 -2.04
N GLU A 169 -32.17 -4.69 -3.21
CA GLU A 169 -31.41 -5.93 -3.44
C GLU A 169 -29.96 -5.67 -3.83
N ASN A 170 -29.63 -4.43 -4.23
CA ASN A 170 -28.26 -4.05 -4.56
C ASN A 170 -27.39 -3.97 -3.30
N ARG A 171 -26.66 -5.04 -3.03
CA ARG A 171 -25.74 -5.15 -1.87
C ARG A 171 -24.59 -4.14 -1.89
N VAL A 172 -24.15 -3.69 -3.07
CA VAL A 172 -23.07 -2.70 -3.20
C VAL A 172 -23.50 -1.35 -2.63
N ILE A 173 -24.76 -0.97 -2.80
CA ILE A 173 -25.31 0.23 -2.15
C ILE A 173 -25.27 0.08 -0.63
N GLY A 174 -25.64 -1.11 -0.12
CA GLY A 174 -25.53 -1.45 1.29
C GLY A 174 -24.09 -1.27 1.81
N MET A 175 -23.10 -1.79 1.09
CA MET A 175 -21.68 -1.63 1.41
C MET A 175 -21.28 -0.16 1.58
N TYR A 176 -21.66 0.70 0.63
CA TYR A 176 -21.38 2.13 0.73
C TYR A 176 -22.12 2.78 1.90
N LEU A 177 -23.28 2.28 2.31
CA LEU A 177 -24.02 2.78 3.46
C LEU A 177 -23.60 2.13 4.79
N GLY A 178 -22.45 1.44 4.82
CA GLY A 178 -21.90 0.84 6.04
C GLY A 178 -22.47 -0.53 6.41
N GLN A 179 -23.19 -1.20 5.50
CA GLN A 179 -23.63 -2.59 5.66
C GLN A 179 -22.62 -3.54 4.96
N PRO A 180 -21.70 -4.20 5.69
CA PRO A 180 -20.63 -4.94 5.05
C PRO A 180 -21.15 -6.15 4.26
N ILE A 181 -20.56 -6.40 3.09
CA ILE A 181 -20.83 -7.63 2.32
C ILE A 181 -19.91 -8.73 2.87
N PRO A 182 -20.43 -9.84 3.42
CA PRO A 182 -19.58 -10.87 4.01
C PRO A 182 -18.65 -11.53 2.98
N TRP A 183 -17.38 -11.69 3.36
CA TRP A 183 -16.37 -12.47 2.66
C TRP A 183 -15.71 -13.45 3.65
N PRO A 184 -16.35 -14.60 3.94
CA PRO A 184 -15.92 -15.50 5.01
C PRO A 184 -14.52 -16.09 4.73
N ALA A 185 -13.91 -16.67 5.76
CA ALA A 185 -12.65 -17.39 5.62
C ALA A 185 -12.80 -18.52 4.57
N PRO A 186 -11.81 -18.71 3.68
CA PRO A 186 -11.89 -19.75 2.65
C PRO A 186 -11.81 -21.17 3.24
N HIS A 187 -11.27 -21.31 4.45
CA HIS A 187 -11.05 -22.59 5.12
C HIS A 187 -11.42 -22.49 6.60
N ALA A 188 -11.91 -23.60 7.16
CA ALA A 188 -12.01 -23.74 8.61
C ALA A 188 -10.62 -23.68 9.26
N PRO A 189 -10.49 -23.16 10.50
CA PRO A 189 -9.25 -23.23 11.25
C PRO A 189 -8.79 -24.68 11.43
N ASP A 190 -7.50 -24.95 11.22
CA ASP A 190 -6.91 -26.23 11.56
C ASP A 190 -6.62 -26.26 13.06
N SER A 191 -7.19 -27.25 13.77
CA SER A 191 -7.01 -27.40 15.22
C SER A 191 -5.57 -27.75 15.61
N ALA A 192 -4.77 -28.28 14.67
CA ALA A 192 -3.34 -28.55 14.91
C ALA A 192 -2.47 -27.30 14.76
N ALA A 193 -2.98 -26.24 14.12
CA ALA A 193 -2.25 -24.99 13.91
C ALA A 193 -2.47 -24.03 15.08
N PRO A 194 -1.42 -23.33 15.56
CA PRO A 194 -1.60 -22.26 16.51
C PRO A 194 -2.48 -21.14 15.92
N GLU A 195 -3.13 -20.37 16.79
CA GLU A 195 -4.08 -19.34 16.36
C GLU A 195 -3.45 -18.32 15.39
N TRP A 196 -2.22 -17.87 15.67
CA TRP A 196 -1.50 -16.94 14.80
C TRP A 196 -1.34 -17.50 13.37
N ALA A 197 -1.11 -18.80 13.23
CA ALA A 197 -0.89 -19.44 11.93
C ALA A 197 -2.20 -19.49 11.11
N ASN A 198 -3.32 -19.81 11.76
CA ASN A 198 -4.64 -19.77 11.13
C ASN A 198 -5.00 -18.36 10.63
N LEU A 199 -4.76 -17.33 11.47
CA LEU A 199 -5.01 -15.93 11.11
C LEU A 199 -4.08 -15.46 9.97
N GLN A 200 -2.79 -15.79 10.05
CA GLN A 200 -1.83 -15.41 9.02
C GLN A 200 -2.16 -16.07 7.67
N ARG A 201 -2.53 -17.37 7.66
CA ARG A 201 -2.99 -18.06 6.44
C ARG A 201 -4.18 -17.33 5.82
N GLU A 202 -5.23 -17.04 6.60
CA GLU A 202 -6.41 -16.33 6.10
C GLU A 202 -6.02 -14.99 5.48
N GLY A 203 -5.19 -14.20 6.17
CA GLY A 203 -4.70 -12.92 5.66
C GLY A 203 -3.88 -13.03 4.36
N LEU A 204 -2.92 -13.97 4.29
CA LEU A 204 -2.09 -14.18 3.11
C LEU A 204 -2.90 -14.65 1.90
N GLU A 205 -3.84 -15.59 2.11
CA GLU A 205 -4.65 -16.14 1.03
C GLU A 205 -5.66 -15.13 0.49
N LYS A 206 -6.27 -14.32 1.36
CA LYS A 206 -7.18 -13.26 0.94
C LYS A 206 -6.43 -12.14 0.21
N LEU A 207 -5.27 -11.72 0.73
CA LEU A 207 -4.41 -10.75 0.04
C LEU A 207 -4.01 -11.28 -1.35
N ALA A 208 -3.54 -12.52 -1.44
CA ALA A 208 -3.20 -13.13 -2.72
C ALA A 208 -4.42 -13.22 -3.66
N ALA A 209 -5.62 -13.51 -3.15
CA ALA A 209 -6.84 -13.55 -3.97
C ALA A 209 -7.17 -12.17 -4.58
N ILE A 210 -7.04 -11.09 -3.81
CA ILE A 210 -7.21 -9.72 -4.32
C ILE A 210 -6.19 -9.44 -5.42
N ILE A 211 -4.92 -9.77 -5.20
CA ILE A 211 -3.84 -9.54 -6.19
C ILE A 211 -4.11 -10.30 -7.49
N HIS A 212 -4.41 -11.60 -7.39
CA HIS A 212 -4.72 -12.43 -8.56
C HIS A 212 -5.95 -11.92 -9.31
N TRP A 213 -6.97 -11.40 -8.61
CA TRP A 213 -8.12 -10.77 -9.27
C TRP A 213 -7.70 -9.53 -10.07
N TRP A 214 -6.87 -8.65 -9.52
CA TRP A 214 -6.37 -7.49 -10.27
C TRP A 214 -5.55 -7.90 -11.50
N ILE A 215 -4.71 -8.93 -11.36
CA ILE A 215 -3.92 -9.46 -12.48
C ILE A 215 -4.83 -9.99 -13.59
N ALA A 216 -5.82 -10.81 -13.24
CA ALA A 216 -6.72 -11.43 -14.22
C ALA A 216 -7.70 -10.41 -14.85
N GLU A 217 -8.34 -9.60 -14.01
CA GLU A 217 -9.46 -8.77 -14.42
C GLU A 217 -9.05 -7.38 -14.91
N ARG A 218 -7.90 -6.85 -14.47
CA ARG A 218 -7.54 -5.45 -14.69
C ARG A 218 -6.23 -5.22 -15.43
N GLN A 219 -5.23 -6.09 -15.27
CA GLN A 219 -3.95 -5.87 -15.94
C GLN A 219 -4.09 -5.97 -17.47
N LEU A 220 -3.54 -4.99 -18.19
CA LEU A 220 -3.44 -4.96 -19.64
C LEU A 220 -2.12 -5.60 -20.12
N PRO A 221 -2.01 -6.00 -21.40
CA PRO A 221 -0.78 -6.58 -21.95
C PRO A 221 0.45 -5.68 -21.83
N ASP A 222 0.26 -4.36 -21.77
CA ASP A 222 1.34 -3.38 -21.59
C ASP A 222 1.76 -3.17 -20.12
N GLY A 223 0.99 -3.69 -19.16
CA GLY A 223 1.28 -3.65 -17.73
C GLY A 223 0.35 -2.74 -16.90
N GLN A 224 -0.51 -1.92 -17.52
CA GLN A 224 -1.42 -1.02 -16.78
C GLN A 224 -2.52 -1.80 -16.04
N PHE A 225 -2.91 -1.33 -14.87
CA PHE A 225 -4.07 -1.81 -14.09
C PHE A 225 -5.28 -0.87 -14.19
N GLY A 226 -5.06 0.38 -14.60
CA GLY A 226 -6.14 1.29 -14.97
C GLY A 226 -6.40 2.45 -14.02
N GLY A 227 -5.59 2.63 -12.96
CA GLY A 227 -5.55 3.90 -12.21
C GLY A 227 -4.80 5.00 -12.97
N GLY A 228 -3.85 4.59 -13.80
CA GLY A 228 -2.89 5.45 -14.48
C GLY A 228 -1.48 5.00 -14.08
N TRP A 229 -0.46 5.31 -14.87
CA TRP A 229 0.88 4.74 -14.65
C TRP A 229 1.43 5.03 -13.24
N GLY A 230 1.34 6.27 -12.74
CA GLY A 230 1.77 6.64 -11.39
C GLY A 230 1.06 5.86 -10.28
N ASP A 231 -0.26 5.70 -10.37
CA ASP A 231 -1.03 4.94 -9.37
C ASP A 231 -0.80 3.43 -9.49
N ASP A 232 -0.66 2.91 -10.72
CA ASP A 232 -0.53 1.49 -11.00
C ASP A 232 0.79 0.95 -10.43
N VAL A 233 1.87 1.73 -10.51
CA VAL A 233 3.16 1.33 -9.96
C VAL A 233 3.16 1.26 -8.45
N GLU A 234 2.31 2.00 -7.73
CA GLU A 234 2.23 1.92 -6.26
C GLU A 234 1.58 0.64 -5.72
N MET A 235 0.91 -0.17 -6.56
CA MET A 235 0.22 -1.38 -6.11
C MET A 235 1.14 -2.36 -5.37
N TRP A 236 2.41 -2.39 -5.75
CA TRP A 236 3.40 -3.26 -5.11
C TRP A 236 3.50 -3.04 -3.58
N ARG A 237 3.24 -1.81 -3.10
CA ARG A 237 3.38 -1.42 -1.68
C ARG A 237 2.50 -2.27 -0.76
N TRP A 238 1.32 -2.69 -1.23
CA TRP A 238 0.44 -3.59 -0.48
C TRP A 238 0.60 -5.07 -0.89
N TRP A 239 1.32 -5.36 -1.98
CA TRP A 239 1.70 -6.73 -2.40
C TRP A 239 2.88 -7.27 -1.63
N VAL A 240 3.65 -6.40 -0.97
CA VAL A 240 4.87 -6.68 -0.21
C VAL A 240 4.86 -8.04 0.52
N PRO A 241 3.84 -8.42 1.32
CA PRO A 241 3.88 -9.69 2.05
C PRO A 241 4.07 -10.90 1.12
N VAL A 242 3.38 -10.92 -0.02
CA VAL A 242 3.44 -12.03 -0.97
C VAL A 242 4.55 -11.85 -2.01
N LEU A 243 4.86 -10.60 -2.38
CA LEU A 243 5.85 -10.27 -3.40
C LEU A 243 7.29 -10.45 -2.89
N ILE A 244 7.54 -10.07 -1.63
CA ILE A 244 8.87 -10.07 -1.01
C ILE A 244 9.02 -11.23 -0.03
N GLY A 245 7.97 -11.55 0.74
CA GLY A 245 8.03 -12.64 1.72
C GLY A 245 7.94 -14.04 1.10
N PHE A 246 7.30 -14.16 -0.06
CA PHE A 246 7.02 -15.43 -0.72
C PHE A 246 7.42 -15.41 -2.21
N GLU A 247 7.08 -16.47 -2.93
CA GLU A 247 7.26 -16.57 -4.38
C GLU A 247 5.97 -17.04 -5.05
N ASP A 248 5.38 -16.15 -5.84
CA ASP A 248 4.26 -16.45 -6.73
C ASP A 248 4.61 -15.98 -8.16
N PRO A 249 4.82 -16.90 -9.12
CA PRO A 249 5.27 -16.55 -10.45
C PRO A 249 4.35 -15.60 -11.21
N ALA A 250 3.03 -15.68 -10.99
CA ALA A 250 2.08 -14.80 -11.69
C ALA A 250 2.15 -13.37 -11.14
N ILE A 251 2.30 -13.23 -9.82
CA ILE A 251 2.47 -11.93 -9.16
C ILE A 251 3.82 -11.30 -9.56
N ALA A 252 4.90 -12.07 -9.55
CA ALA A 252 6.22 -11.59 -9.99
C ALA A 252 6.19 -11.13 -11.46
N ALA A 253 5.60 -11.93 -12.35
CA ALA A 253 5.46 -11.58 -13.76
C ALA A 253 4.55 -10.35 -13.96
N ALA A 254 3.51 -10.17 -13.15
CA ALA A 254 2.66 -8.99 -13.19
C ALA A 254 3.43 -7.73 -12.79
N GLN A 255 4.19 -7.77 -11.70
CA GLN A 255 5.04 -6.66 -11.28
C GLN A 255 6.09 -6.32 -12.36
N GLU A 256 6.75 -7.34 -12.92
CA GLU A 256 7.72 -7.16 -14.01
C GLU A 256 7.09 -6.46 -15.22
N ARG A 257 5.87 -6.87 -15.63
CA ARG A 257 5.15 -6.24 -16.74
C ARG A 257 4.90 -4.76 -16.48
N THR A 258 4.36 -4.40 -15.33
CA THR A 258 4.11 -3.01 -14.95
C THR A 258 5.42 -2.21 -14.91
N SER A 259 6.46 -2.76 -14.28
CA SER A 259 7.75 -2.08 -14.16
C SER A 259 8.45 -1.88 -15.50
N HIS A 260 8.39 -2.85 -16.43
CA HIS A 260 8.90 -2.66 -17.79
C HIS A 260 8.01 -1.75 -18.63
N GLY A 261 6.70 -1.79 -18.44
CA GLY A 261 5.71 -1.00 -19.16
C GLY A 261 5.91 0.50 -18.97
N ILE A 262 6.08 0.95 -17.72
CA ILE A 262 6.22 2.38 -17.44
C ILE A 262 7.55 2.95 -17.98
N PHE A 263 8.65 2.19 -17.92
CA PHE A 263 9.93 2.63 -18.49
C PHE A 263 9.93 2.70 -20.03
N ARG A 264 8.87 2.24 -20.72
CA ARG A 264 8.66 2.48 -22.16
C ARG A 264 7.98 3.82 -22.44
N ARG A 265 7.48 4.52 -21.41
CA ARG A 265 6.81 5.82 -21.60
C ARG A 265 7.78 6.90 -22.06
N PRO A 266 7.36 7.84 -22.94
CA PRO A 266 8.24 8.88 -23.46
C PRO A 266 8.93 9.73 -22.38
N HIS A 267 8.23 10.01 -21.27
CA HIS A 267 8.75 10.85 -20.19
C HIS A 267 9.81 10.16 -19.32
N LEU A 268 9.98 8.83 -19.40
CA LEU A 268 11.00 8.08 -18.65
C LEU A 268 12.20 7.61 -19.50
N ARG A 269 12.29 8.03 -20.78
CA ARG A 269 13.34 7.57 -21.71
C ARG A 269 14.77 7.75 -21.21
N THR A 270 15.01 8.74 -20.35
CA THR A 270 16.33 9.07 -19.77
C THR A 270 16.54 8.49 -18.37
N GLY A 271 15.70 7.54 -17.95
CA GLY A 271 15.77 6.85 -16.66
C GLY A 271 15.10 7.58 -15.50
N PHE A 272 14.58 8.79 -15.72
CA PHE A 272 13.80 9.57 -14.75
C PHE A 272 12.79 10.47 -15.49
N THR A 273 11.73 10.92 -14.80
CA THR A 273 10.65 11.68 -15.44
C THR A 273 11.12 13.04 -15.97
N SER A 274 10.75 13.36 -17.21
CA SER A 274 10.96 14.68 -17.82
C SER A 274 9.87 15.70 -17.45
N ARG A 275 8.83 15.24 -16.75
CA ARG A 275 7.76 16.09 -16.22
C ARG A 275 8.26 16.77 -14.95
N LEU A 276 8.08 18.09 -14.88
CA LEU A 276 8.34 18.84 -13.66
C LEU A 276 7.13 18.69 -12.74
N THR A 277 7.28 17.88 -11.69
CA THR A 277 6.25 17.64 -10.68
C THR A 277 6.90 17.56 -9.31
N ASP A 278 6.10 17.45 -8.25
CA ASP A 278 6.64 17.33 -6.90
C ASP A 278 7.39 16.00 -6.66
N VAL A 279 8.06 15.89 -5.52
CA VAL A 279 8.85 14.71 -5.15
C VAL A 279 7.99 13.46 -4.93
N GLU A 280 6.72 13.61 -4.50
CA GLU A 280 5.76 12.49 -4.37
C GLU A 280 5.48 11.87 -5.74
N HIS A 281 5.01 12.66 -6.69
CA HIS A 281 4.61 12.16 -8.00
C HIS A 281 5.83 11.81 -8.88
N SER A 282 6.98 12.44 -8.66
CA SER A 282 8.23 12.04 -9.34
C SER A 282 8.73 10.67 -8.85
N ASN A 283 8.47 10.37 -7.57
CA ASN A 283 8.81 9.10 -6.93
C ASN A 283 7.96 7.94 -7.48
N GLU A 284 6.67 8.16 -7.74
CA GLU A 284 5.78 7.13 -8.31
C GLU A 284 6.35 6.53 -9.60
N ASP A 285 6.55 7.36 -10.63
CA ASP A 285 7.03 6.91 -11.96
C ASP A 285 8.37 6.14 -11.90
N THR A 286 9.17 6.33 -10.85
CA THR A 286 10.57 5.87 -10.81
C THR A 286 10.85 4.94 -9.63
N THR A 287 10.82 5.42 -8.39
CA THR A 287 11.10 4.60 -7.21
C THR A 287 10.14 3.43 -7.09
N ASP A 288 8.82 3.67 -7.17
CA ASP A 288 7.83 2.59 -7.03
C ASP A 288 7.88 1.58 -8.20
N THR A 289 8.65 1.91 -9.23
CA THR A 289 8.94 1.03 -10.34
C THR A 289 10.22 0.22 -10.14
N ILE A 290 11.30 0.87 -9.69
CA ILE A 290 12.64 0.27 -9.57
C ILE A 290 12.74 -0.56 -8.29
N LEU A 291 12.22 -0.07 -7.17
CA LEU A 291 12.38 -0.70 -5.85
C LEU A 291 11.82 -2.14 -5.77
N PRO A 292 10.58 -2.45 -6.24
CA PRO A 292 10.12 -3.84 -6.25
C PRO A 292 11.01 -4.74 -7.11
N MET A 293 11.55 -4.22 -8.21
CA MET A 293 12.45 -4.98 -9.08
C MET A 293 13.82 -5.21 -8.44
N MET A 294 14.32 -4.27 -7.65
CA MET A 294 15.51 -4.50 -6.82
C MET A 294 15.28 -5.62 -5.80
N HIS A 295 14.05 -5.85 -5.31
CA HIS A 295 13.75 -6.98 -4.43
C HIS A 295 13.56 -8.29 -5.20
N LEU A 296 12.91 -8.27 -6.37
CA LEU A 296 12.65 -9.48 -7.17
C LEU A 296 13.86 -9.97 -7.95
N ARG A 297 14.62 -9.04 -8.53
CA ARG A 297 15.76 -9.26 -9.43
C ARG A 297 16.98 -8.45 -8.97
N PRO A 298 17.48 -8.69 -7.74
CA PRO A 298 18.55 -7.90 -7.13
C PRO A 298 19.87 -7.88 -7.92
N ASP A 299 20.15 -8.91 -8.72
CA ASP A 299 21.38 -9.00 -9.54
C ASP A 299 21.20 -8.52 -10.98
N ASP A 300 19.99 -8.09 -11.37
CA ASP A 300 19.75 -7.64 -12.73
C ASP A 300 20.39 -6.25 -12.94
N PRO A 301 21.40 -6.14 -13.83
CA PRO A 301 22.16 -4.92 -14.01
C PRO A 301 21.30 -3.74 -14.49
N LEU A 302 20.17 -3.99 -15.17
CA LEU A 302 19.27 -2.93 -15.62
C LEU A 302 18.69 -2.16 -14.43
N TRP A 303 18.20 -2.87 -13.41
CA TRP A 303 17.58 -2.24 -12.25
C TRP A 303 18.60 -1.58 -11.33
N GLN A 304 19.79 -2.18 -11.22
CA GLN A 304 20.92 -1.55 -10.52
C GLN A 304 21.35 -0.24 -11.19
N GLN A 305 21.50 -0.22 -12.51
CA GLN A 305 21.83 1.01 -13.26
C GLN A 305 20.75 2.08 -13.10
N ARG A 306 19.47 1.70 -13.12
CA ARG A 306 18.36 2.63 -12.85
C ARG A 306 18.40 3.20 -11.43
N ALA A 307 18.76 2.38 -10.43
CA ALA A 307 18.96 2.87 -9.07
C ALA A 307 20.16 3.84 -8.97
N LEU A 308 21.27 3.56 -9.65
CA LEU A 308 22.44 4.43 -9.69
C LEU A 308 22.17 5.75 -10.43
N ARG A 309 21.30 5.74 -11.44
CA ARG A 309 20.87 6.95 -12.16
C ARG A 309 20.25 8.01 -11.24
N LEU A 310 19.54 7.59 -10.20
CA LEU A 310 18.96 8.50 -9.21
C LEU A 310 20.06 9.17 -8.36
N ALA A 311 21.16 8.46 -8.08
CA ALA A 311 22.32 9.00 -7.36
C ALA A 311 23.05 10.07 -8.19
N GLU A 312 23.23 9.81 -9.49
CA GLU A 312 23.80 10.78 -10.43
C GLU A 312 22.97 12.07 -10.46
N LEU A 313 21.65 11.95 -10.62
CA LEU A 313 20.76 13.11 -10.65
C LEU A 313 20.72 13.85 -9.30
N MET A 314 20.74 13.13 -8.19
CA MET A 314 20.86 13.72 -6.85
C MET A 314 22.14 14.56 -6.76
N ARG A 315 23.29 13.98 -7.12
CA ARG A 315 24.62 14.61 -7.04
C ARG A 315 24.75 15.83 -7.97
N ASP A 316 24.33 15.68 -9.23
CA ASP A 316 24.69 16.62 -10.29
C ASP A 316 23.62 17.68 -10.56
N ARG A 317 22.39 17.47 -10.08
CA ARG A 317 21.24 18.32 -10.40
C ARG A 317 20.41 18.70 -9.19
N TRP A 318 19.83 17.73 -8.49
CA TRP A 318 18.76 17.97 -7.51
C TRP A 318 19.27 18.56 -6.21
N THR A 319 20.54 18.34 -5.87
CA THR A 319 21.15 18.88 -4.66
C THR A 319 22.19 19.94 -4.96
N GLY A 320 22.51 20.75 -3.95
CA GLY A 320 23.58 21.75 -3.98
C GLY A 320 24.07 22.06 -2.56
N ARG A 321 25.14 22.85 -2.45
CA ARG A 321 25.61 23.35 -1.16
C ARG A 321 24.80 24.59 -0.77
N ASN A 322 24.09 24.52 0.35
CA ASN A 322 23.30 25.64 0.86
C ASN A 322 24.20 26.73 1.48
N ARG A 323 23.62 27.86 1.91
CA ARG A 323 24.36 28.97 2.54
C ARG A 323 25.02 28.62 3.88
N ARG A 324 24.66 27.48 4.47
CA ARG A 324 25.28 26.91 5.69
C ARG A 324 26.40 25.91 5.36
N GLY A 325 26.68 25.65 4.08
CA GLY A 325 27.73 24.73 3.63
C GLY A 325 27.31 23.25 3.55
N PHE A 326 26.07 22.92 3.87
CA PHE A 326 25.57 21.54 3.81
C PHE A 326 25.06 21.19 2.41
N LEU A 327 25.19 19.92 2.03
CA LEU A 327 24.52 19.39 0.85
C LEU A 327 23.01 19.25 1.15
N GLN A 328 22.16 19.79 0.29
CA GLN A 328 20.72 19.85 0.49
C GLN A 328 19.98 19.71 -0.85
N PHE A 329 18.81 19.08 -0.86
CA PHE A 329 17.91 19.16 -2.03
C PHE A 329 17.43 20.60 -2.24
N LYS A 330 17.38 21.02 -3.50
CA LYS A 330 17.06 22.39 -3.87
C LYS A 330 15.57 22.68 -3.89
N SER A 331 14.74 21.66 -4.11
CA SER A 331 13.32 21.84 -4.37
C SER A 331 12.52 20.58 -4.11
N ILE A 332 11.26 20.74 -3.71
CA ILE A 332 10.26 19.69 -3.77
C ILE A 332 9.75 19.43 -5.19
N TYR A 333 10.13 20.21 -6.22
CA TYR A 333 9.74 20.03 -7.62
C TYR A 333 10.97 19.95 -8.54
N PHE A 334 11.16 18.81 -9.20
CA PHE A 334 12.27 18.59 -10.13
C PHE A 334 11.95 17.50 -11.15
N SER A 335 12.74 17.46 -12.22
CA SER A 335 12.71 16.46 -13.29
C SER A 335 14.14 15.99 -13.60
N VAL A 336 14.29 15.20 -14.67
CA VAL A 336 15.62 14.76 -15.16
C VAL A 336 16.52 15.92 -15.62
N ASP A 337 15.93 17.05 -16.01
CA ASP A 337 16.60 18.18 -16.65
C ASP A 337 16.34 19.54 -16.00
N ARG A 338 15.40 19.64 -15.04
CA ARG A 338 14.99 20.90 -14.41
C ARG A 338 14.80 20.75 -12.89
N VAL A 339 15.01 21.86 -12.18
CA VAL A 339 14.75 22.02 -10.74
C VAL A 339 14.05 23.37 -10.56
N ASP A 340 12.91 23.38 -9.86
CA ASP A 340 12.16 24.62 -9.62
C ASP A 340 12.56 25.25 -8.27
N GLU A 341 13.44 26.23 -8.32
CA GLU A 341 13.93 26.93 -7.13
C GLU A 341 13.07 28.14 -6.74
N THR A 342 11.80 28.23 -7.20
CA THR A 342 10.90 29.28 -6.72
C THR A 342 10.70 29.16 -5.20
N PRO A 343 10.63 30.27 -4.44
CA PRO A 343 10.61 30.22 -2.97
C PRO A 343 9.51 29.35 -2.35
N ARG A 344 8.38 29.17 -3.06
CA ARG A 344 7.28 28.30 -2.61
C ARG A 344 7.60 26.81 -2.71
N ARG A 345 8.54 26.43 -3.58
CA ARG A 345 8.93 25.03 -3.88
C ARG A 345 10.35 24.70 -3.43
N ALA A 346 11.17 25.70 -3.14
CA ALA A 346 12.58 25.56 -2.79
C ALA A 346 12.77 24.97 -1.37
N PHE A 347 12.47 23.68 -1.19
CA PHE A 347 12.58 22.97 0.08
C PHE A 347 13.21 21.58 -0.08
N ASP A 348 14.04 21.20 0.88
CA ASP A 348 14.33 19.80 1.20
C ASP A 348 13.36 19.35 2.30
N THR A 349 12.79 18.16 2.21
CA THR A 349 11.73 17.68 3.10
C THR A 349 12.01 16.27 3.56
N VAL A 350 11.41 15.87 4.67
CA VAL A 350 11.49 14.49 5.19
C VAL A 350 10.95 13.43 4.21
N TYR A 351 10.31 13.85 3.11
CA TYR A 351 9.85 12.99 2.03
C TYR A 351 10.92 12.68 0.98
N HIS A 352 11.98 13.49 0.87
CA HIS A 352 13.03 13.30 -0.14
C HIS A 352 13.76 11.95 -0.12
N PRO A 353 13.87 11.21 1.00
CA PRO A 353 14.40 9.86 0.91
C PRO A 353 13.59 8.94 -0.01
N SER A 354 12.29 9.21 -0.27
CA SER A 354 11.46 8.45 -1.21
C SER A 354 12.09 8.36 -2.60
N ILE A 355 12.53 9.48 -3.16
CA ILE A 355 13.04 9.53 -4.54
C ILE A 355 14.37 8.79 -4.75
N VAL A 356 15.07 8.44 -3.67
CA VAL A 356 16.36 7.74 -3.70
C VAL A 356 16.31 6.38 -3.00
N GLN A 357 15.13 5.85 -2.66
CA GLN A 357 15.00 4.53 -2.04
C GLN A 357 15.71 3.39 -2.79
N PRO A 358 15.62 3.30 -4.14
CA PRO A 358 16.34 2.24 -4.86
C PRO A 358 17.85 2.33 -4.67
N THR A 359 18.38 3.56 -4.65
CA THR A 359 19.80 3.83 -4.42
C THR A 359 20.22 3.54 -2.98
N LEU A 360 19.37 3.86 -2.00
CA LEU A 360 19.59 3.51 -0.58
C LEU A 360 19.63 1.99 -0.40
N LEU A 361 18.73 1.25 -1.07
CA LEU A 361 18.74 -0.21 -1.05
C LEU A 361 19.99 -0.79 -1.73
N TYR A 362 20.41 -0.20 -2.85
CA TYR A 362 21.66 -0.58 -3.51
C TYR A 362 22.85 -0.36 -2.57
N TRP A 363 22.95 0.80 -1.94
CA TRP A 363 24.00 1.12 -0.97
C TRP A 363 24.02 0.13 0.20
N GLN A 364 22.86 -0.17 0.79
CA GLN A 364 22.74 -1.14 1.89
C GLN A 364 23.31 -2.51 1.52
N ARG A 365 23.10 -2.96 0.28
CA ARG A 365 23.51 -4.31 -0.17
C ARG A 365 24.94 -4.40 -0.65
N THR A 366 25.50 -3.31 -1.17
CA THR A 366 26.83 -3.32 -1.80
C THR A 366 27.91 -2.66 -0.96
N GLY A 367 27.53 -1.79 -0.01
CA GLY A 367 28.49 -0.98 0.73
C GLY A 367 29.23 0.06 -0.14
N ASP A 368 28.63 0.47 -1.26
CA ASP A 368 29.22 1.44 -2.18
C ASP A 368 29.72 2.71 -1.46
N ARG A 369 31.01 3.01 -1.64
CA ARG A 369 31.70 4.09 -0.92
C ARG A 369 31.31 5.49 -1.40
N GLU A 370 31.00 5.64 -2.69
CA GLU A 370 30.58 6.93 -3.23
C GLU A 370 29.19 7.29 -2.74
N LEU A 371 28.28 6.30 -2.71
CA LEU A 371 26.94 6.47 -2.14
C LEU A 371 27.02 6.78 -0.64
N GLY A 372 27.90 6.09 0.10
CA GLY A 372 28.15 6.40 1.50
C GLY A 372 28.60 7.85 1.73
N THR A 373 29.47 8.35 0.88
CA THR A 373 29.89 9.77 0.92
C THR A 373 28.73 10.72 0.59
N LEU A 374 28.00 10.45 -0.49
CA LEU A 374 26.90 11.31 -0.95
C LEU A 374 25.78 11.44 0.10
N PHE A 375 25.27 10.31 0.59
CA PHE A 375 24.22 10.30 1.60
C PHE A 375 24.72 10.82 2.94
N GLY A 376 25.95 10.46 3.33
CA GLY A 376 26.56 10.94 4.56
C GLY A 376 26.70 12.46 4.60
N GLU A 377 27.06 13.10 3.48
CA GLU A 377 27.13 14.55 3.35
C GLU A 377 25.76 15.24 3.36
N TRP A 378 24.77 14.65 2.69
CA TRP A 378 23.40 15.17 2.68
C TRP A 378 22.77 15.14 4.07
N LEU A 379 22.86 14.01 4.77
CA LEU A 379 22.21 13.83 6.07
C LEU A 379 22.74 14.76 7.17
N LYS A 380 23.93 15.34 7.02
CA LYS A 380 24.46 16.35 7.95
C LYS A 380 23.56 17.59 8.07
N VAL A 381 22.86 18.00 7.00
CA VAL A 381 21.92 19.12 7.07
C VAL A 381 20.76 18.82 8.03
N TRP A 382 20.29 17.58 8.03
CA TRP A 382 19.19 17.12 8.88
C TRP A 382 19.62 16.95 10.34
N ILE A 383 20.87 16.54 10.58
CA ILE A 383 21.46 16.50 11.92
C ILE A 383 21.55 17.92 12.50
N ASP A 384 22.14 18.87 11.76
CA ASP A 384 22.23 20.28 12.18
C ASP A 384 20.85 20.86 12.48
N ALA A 385 19.92 20.72 11.54
CA ALA A 385 18.59 21.31 11.67
C ALA A 385 17.78 20.68 12.80
N THR A 386 17.98 19.40 13.12
CA THR A 386 17.34 18.76 14.28
C THR A 386 17.90 19.32 15.59
N ALA A 387 19.23 19.44 15.70
CA ALA A 387 19.90 19.83 16.94
C ALA A 387 19.56 21.26 17.38
N ARG A 388 19.43 22.20 16.45
CA ARG A 388 19.22 23.62 16.75
C ARG A 388 17.75 24.02 16.87
N ALA A 389 17.47 25.03 17.68
CA ALA A 389 16.18 25.73 17.66
C ALA A 389 16.20 26.82 16.59
N GLU A 390 15.15 26.92 15.77
CA GLU A 390 15.00 27.96 14.74
C GLU A 390 13.54 28.06 14.29
N ASN A 391 13.07 29.27 13.95
CA ASN A 391 11.72 29.52 13.41
C ASN A 391 10.60 28.89 14.26
N GLY A 392 10.76 28.94 15.60
CA GLY A 392 9.82 28.34 16.56
C GLY A 392 9.94 26.82 16.76
N LYS A 393 10.76 26.12 15.97
CA LYS A 393 11.05 24.70 16.16
C LYS A 393 11.92 24.50 17.41
N PRO A 394 11.53 23.61 18.35
CA PRO A 394 12.38 23.23 19.47
C PRO A 394 13.67 22.54 19.03
N ALA A 395 14.73 22.69 19.81
CA ALA A 395 15.94 21.87 19.67
C ALA A 395 15.62 20.39 19.93
N GLY A 396 16.22 19.48 19.18
CA GLY A 396 16.00 18.03 19.29
C GLY A 396 14.75 17.51 18.56
N VAL A 397 13.97 18.37 17.92
CA VAL A 397 12.86 17.97 17.03
C VAL A 397 13.33 18.09 15.58
N MET A 398 13.15 17.04 14.78
CA MET A 398 13.45 17.08 13.35
C MET A 398 12.41 17.97 12.63
N PRO A 399 12.81 18.95 11.79
CA PRO A 399 11.86 19.70 10.98
C PRO A 399 11.24 18.82 9.89
N SER A 400 10.08 19.21 9.34
CA SER A 400 9.53 18.54 8.16
C SER A 400 10.08 19.09 6.83
N ALA A 401 10.57 20.34 6.83
CA ALA A 401 11.11 21.02 5.66
C ALA A 401 12.25 22.01 6.00
N LEU A 402 13.21 22.13 5.09
CA LEU A 402 14.35 23.05 5.11
C LEU A 402 14.33 23.91 3.84
N ALA A 403 14.31 25.22 3.98
CA ALA A 403 14.31 26.15 2.85
C ALA A 403 15.66 26.15 2.11
N TRP A 404 15.61 26.22 0.80
CA TRP A 404 16.76 26.40 -0.09
C TRP A 404 16.77 27.83 -0.67
N PRO A 405 17.95 28.48 -0.82
CA PRO A 405 19.29 28.03 -0.44
C PRO A 405 19.71 28.35 0.99
N GLU A 406 18.82 28.93 1.81
CA GLU A 406 19.19 29.42 3.16
C GLU A 406 19.59 28.32 4.14
N GLY A 407 19.02 27.11 4.01
CA GLY A 407 19.20 26.02 4.97
C GLY A 407 18.45 26.23 6.28
N THR A 408 17.45 27.12 6.30
CA THR A 408 16.62 27.42 7.46
C THR A 408 15.44 26.47 7.59
N VAL A 409 14.95 26.27 8.80
CA VAL A 409 13.75 25.49 9.11
C VAL A 409 12.51 26.23 8.59
N ALA A 410 11.85 25.61 7.60
CA ALA A 410 10.70 26.18 6.90
C ALA A 410 10.96 27.60 6.31
N ALA A 411 9.92 28.20 5.72
CA ALA A 411 9.95 29.60 5.34
C ALA A 411 9.76 30.52 6.56
N THR A 412 10.45 31.66 6.56
CA THR A 412 10.27 32.70 7.59
C THR A 412 8.81 33.17 7.64
N GLY A 413 8.22 33.21 8.83
CA GLY A 413 6.85 33.69 9.05
C GLY A 413 5.76 32.63 8.86
N ALA A 414 6.10 31.42 8.43
CA ALA A 414 5.20 30.27 8.45
C ALA A 414 5.48 29.37 9.67
N PRO A 415 4.47 28.71 10.25
CA PRO A 415 4.69 27.70 11.28
C PRO A 415 5.60 26.58 10.77
N TRP A 416 6.66 26.26 11.51
CA TRP A 416 7.64 25.26 11.06
C TRP A 416 7.04 23.86 10.80
N TRP A 417 5.95 23.53 11.50
CA TRP A 417 5.25 22.25 11.40
C TRP A 417 4.23 22.21 10.26
N GLU A 418 3.83 23.36 9.71
CA GLU A 418 2.85 23.47 8.63
C GLU A 418 3.29 24.48 7.56
N PRO A 419 4.43 24.26 6.88
CA PRO A 419 4.92 25.17 5.85
C PRO A 419 4.06 25.18 4.57
N PHE A 420 3.17 24.19 4.37
CA PHE A 420 2.37 24.04 3.16
C PHE A 420 0.86 24.11 3.42
N PRO A 421 0.05 24.75 2.55
CA PRO A 421 -1.40 24.88 2.74
C PRO A 421 -2.14 23.53 2.72
N LEU A 422 -3.00 23.28 3.71
CA LEU A 422 -3.74 22.01 3.87
C LEU A 422 -4.62 21.61 2.68
N ASN A 423 -5.09 22.60 1.91
CA ASN A 423 -5.92 22.42 0.72
C ASN A 423 -5.09 22.13 -0.56
N HIS A 424 -3.79 21.89 -0.44
CA HIS A 424 -2.88 21.54 -1.51
C HIS A 424 -2.23 20.16 -1.27
N ASN A 425 -1.71 19.53 -2.32
CA ASN A 425 -1.05 18.21 -2.22
C ASN A 425 0.19 18.29 -1.33
N ASP A 426 1.03 19.33 -1.52
CA ASP A 426 2.23 19.64 -0.72
C ASP A 426 2.03 19.60 0.82
N ALA A 427 0.79 19.71 1.33
CA ALA A 427 0.50 19.51 2.76
C ALA A 427 0.91 18.14 3.31
N LEU A 428 1.16 17.15 2.44
CA LEU A 428 1.72 15.86 2.85
C LEU A 428 3.14 15.99 3.46
N TYR A 429 3.84 17.07 3.15
CA TYR A 429 5.17 17.38 3.69
C TYR A 429 5.11 18.14 5.03
N ASN A 430 3.91 18.50 5.52
CA ASN A 430 3.73 19.09 6.85
C ASN A 430 4.02 18.05 7.93
N TRP A 431 4.50 18.51 9.09
CA TRP A 431 4.80 17.65 10.24
C TRP A 431 3.55 16.90 10.74
N PRO A 432 3.66 15.63 11.17
CA PRO A 432 4.88 14.82 11.19
C PRO A 432 5.27 14.27 9.82
N GLY A 433 4.40 14.37 8.81
CA GLY A 433 4.68 14.01 7.43
C GLY A 433 5.24 12.60 7.28
N ALA A 434 6.11 12.40 6.29
CA ALA A 434 6.81 11.14 6.10
C ALA A 434 8.11 11.01 6.92
N SER A 435 8.16 11.54 8.15
CA SER A 435 9.37 11.51 9.01
C SER A 435 9.97 10.12 9.22
N ARG A 436 9.15 9.06 9.09
CA ARG A 436 9.63 7.65 9.06
C ARG A 436 10.71 7.42 7.98
N LEU A 437 10.57 8.03 6.80
CA LEU A 437 11.53 7.88 5.70
C LEU A 437 12.89 8.46 6.08
N MET A 438 12.91 9.69 6.63
CA MET A 438 14.15 10.34 7.05
C MET A 438 14.81 9.63 8.23
N THR A 439 14.04 9.27 9.26
CA THR A 439 14.57 8.54 10.43
C THR A 439 15.13 7.15 10.06
N SER A 440 14.48 6.44 9.14
CA SER A 440 15.01 5.17 8.61
C SER A 440 16.30 5.36 7.81
N THR A 441 16.43 6.48 7.08
CA THR A 441 17.62 6.81 6.28
C THR A 441 18.80 7.18 7.17
N LEU A 442 18.57 7.93 8.25
CA LEU A 442 19.57 8.21 9.28
C LEU A 442 20.04 6.93 9.97
N LEU A 443 19.12 6.02 10.30
CA LEU A 443 19.48 4.74 10.90
C LEU A 443 20.29 3.85 9.93
N LEU A 444 19.94 3.84 8.64
CA LEU A 444 20.74 3.17 7.61
C LEU A 444 22.16 3.76 7.57
N ALA A 445 22.30 5.09 7.60
CA ALA A 445 23.62 5.72 7.59
C ALA A 445 24.47 5.31 8.80
N TRP A 446 23.90 5.29 10.00
CA TRP A 446 24.58 4.71 11.17
C TRP A 446 24.93 3.24 10.98
N HIS A 447 24.01 2.43 10.45
CA HIS A 447 24.28 0.99 10.23
C HIS A 447 25.47 0.75 9.29
N MET A 448 25.57 1.55 8.23
CA MET A 448 26.61 1.43 7.21
C MET A 448 27.96 2.02 7.64
N THR A 449 27.95 3.10 8.43
CA THR A 449 29.18 3.86 8.77
C THR A 449 29.67 3.63 10.19
N ARG A 450 28.78 3.21 11.09
CA ARG A 450 28.97 3.18 12.56
C ARG A 450 29.27 4.54 13.18
N ASP A 451 28.95 5.63 12.48
CA ASP A 451 29.09 6.97 12.99
C ASP A 451 27.86 7.38 13.81
N GLU A 452 28.07 7.57 15.11
CA GLU A 452 27.03 7.89 16.09
C GLU A 452 26.31 9.23 15.80
N GLN A 453 26.90 10.13 15.01
CA GLN A 453 26.25 11.40 14.68
C GLN A 453 24.90 11.20 13.97
N TYR A 454 24.76 10.12 13.20
CA TYR A 454 23.51 9.80 12.48
C TYR A 454 22.39 9.32 13.42
N LEU A 455 22.71 8.87 14.64
CA LEU A 455 21.69 8.54 15.65
C LEU A 455 21.23 9.75 16.45
N ALA A 456 21.97 10.86 16.46
CA ALA A 456 21.65 12.01 17.29
C ALA A 456 20.20 12.57 17.08
N PRO A 457 19.68 12.69 15.84
CA PRO A 457 18.28 13.08 15.64
C PRO A 457 17.27 12.08 16.21
N ILE A 458 17.55 10.77 16.09
CA ILE A 458 16.66 9.71 16.59
C ILE A 458 16.67 9.72 18.12
N HIS A 459 17.85 9.79 18.74
CA HIS A 459 18.00 9.80 20.19
C HIS A 459 17.37 11.03 20.84
N SER A 460 17.54 12.21 20.23
CA SER A 460 16.95 13.45 20.77
C SER A 460 15.41 13.42 20.72
N MET A 461 14.82 12.97 19.61
CA MET A 461 13.37 12.81 19.52
C MET A 461 12.84 11.72 20.46
N ALA A 462 13.52 10.58 20.58
CA ALA A 462 13.10 9.52 21.51
C ALA A 462 13.17 9.97 22.98
N ALA A 463 14.19 10.76 23.34
CA ALA A 463 14.28 11.37 24.66
C ALA A 463 13.14 12.36 24.93
N LEU A 464 12.75 13.17 23.94
CA LEU A 464 11.59 14.07 24.03
C LEU A 464 10.27 13.30 24.16
N ALA A 465 10.10 12.22 23.40
CA ALA A 465 8.94 11.34 23.49
C ALA A 465 8.79 10.75 24.90
N LEU A 466 9.89 10.26 25.49
CA LEU A 466 9.91 9.76 26.87
C LEU A 466 9.58 10.87 27.89
N ALA A 467 10.23 12.03 27.78
CA ALA A 467 10.05 13.14 28.72
C ALA A 467 8.61 13.67 28.75
N HIS A 468 7.89 13.63 27.61
CA HIS A 468 6.53 14.15 27.50
C HIS A 468 5.44 13.08 27.48
N ARG A 469 5.78 11.80 27.66
CA ARG A 469 4.85 10.68 27.57
C ARG A 469 3.65 10.79 28.52
N GLN A 470 3.89 11.23 29.76
CA GLN A 470 2.86 11.35 30.79
C GLN A 470 2.16 12.72 30.79
N ALA A 471 2.54 13.64 29.91
CA ALA A 471 1.91 14.93 29.83
C ALA A 471 0.47 14.77 29.35
N SER A 472 -0.51 15.19 30.16
CA SER A 472 -1.93 15.15 29.83
C SER A 472 -2.48 16.49 29.34
N ALA A 473 -1.86 17.60 29.75
CA ALA A 473 -2.31 18.96 29.41
C ALA A 473 -2.28 19.23 27.88
N PRO A 474 -3.22 20.00 27.31
CA PRO A 474 -3.13 20.42 25.91
C PRO A 474 -1.79 21.11 25.61
N ALA A 475 -1.11 20.68 24.55
CA ALA A 475 0.17 21.26 24.14
C ALA A 475 -0.04 22.14 22.89
N ALA A 476 0.58 23.32 22.88
CA ALA A 476 0.49 24.24 21.74
C ALA A 476 1.14 23.61 20.49
N PRO A 477 0.53 23.72 19.30
CA PRO A 477 1.13 23.26 18.05
C PRO A 477 2.55 23.78 17.86
N GLY A 478 3.45 22.91 17.38
CA GLY A 478 4.86 23.22 17.20
C GLY A 478 5.73 23.21 18.46
N SER A 479 5.15 23.09 19.67
CA SER A 479 5.93 22.95 20.91
C SER A 479 6.54 21.55 21.07
N ALA A 480 7.56 21.41 21.92
CA ALA A 480 8.21 20.12 22.15
C ALA A 480 7.24 19.04 22.65
N ALA A 481 6.36 19.39 23.58
CA ALA A 481 5.34 18.49 24.12
C ALA A 481 4.31 18.06 23.06
N TRP A 482 3.94 18.97 22.15
CA TRP A 482 3.03 18.66 21.05
C TRP A 482 3.70 17.77 20.01
N SER A 483 4.93 18.08 19.61
CA SER A 483 5.71 17.27 18.67
C SER A 483 5.95 15.88 19.22
N ALA A 484 6.31 15.74 20.50
CA ALA A 484 6.53 14.46 21.17
C ALA A 484 5.32 13.52 21.05
N ARG A 485 4.09 14.03 21.21
CA ARG A 485 2.86 13.22 21.07
C ARG A 485 2.60 12.72 19.66
N GLN A 486 3.16 13.38 18.65
CA GLN A 486 3.00 12.95 17.26
C GLN A 486 4.09 11.97 16.83
N MET A 487 5.19 11.84 17.58
CA MET A 487 6.29 10.93 17.26
C MET A 487 5.89 9.45 17.33
N ASP A 488 4.88 9.12 18.13
CA ASP A 488 4.27 7.77 18.22
C ASP A 488 3.85 7.22 16.84
N SER A 489 3.49 8.11 15.91
CA SER A 489 3.07 7.76 14.55
C SER A 489 4.20 7.26 13.63
N PHE A 490 5.47 7.46 13.98
CA PHE A 490 6.58 7.13 13.09
C PHE A 490 7.86 6.60 13.75
N LEU A 491 8.13 6.90 15.03
CA LEU A 491 9.40 6.52 15.67
C LEU A 491 9.53 5.03 15.96
N ALA A 492 8.42 4.35 16.25
CA ALA A 492 8.43 2.97 16.69
C ALA A 492 9.16 2.03 15.71
N ASP A 493 8.96 2.21 14.40
CA ASP A 493 9.62 1.42 13.36
C ASP A 493 11.15 1.58 13.41
N THR A 494 11.64 2.82 13.46
CA THR A 494 13.08 3.12 13.51
C THR A 494 13.70 2.62 14.81
N LEU A 495 13.03 2.82 15.95
CA LEU A 495 13.51 2.36 17.25
C LEU A 495 13.53 0.83 17.34
N ALA A 496 12.57 0.14 16.73
CA ALA A 496 12.55 -1.32 16.67
C ALA A 496 13.73 -1.87 15.85
N LYS A 497 13.98 -1.28 14.67
CA LYS A 497 15.16 -1.62 13.86
C LYS A 497 16.45 -1.36 14.63
N TYR A 498 16.59 -0.21 15.29
CA TYR A 498 17.75 0.09 16.12
C TYR A 498 17.94 -0.97 17.22
N ARG A 499 16.90 -1.26 18.00
CA ARG A 499 16.90 -2.26 19.08
C ARG A 499 17.34 -3.65 18.61
N PHE A 500 16.91 -4.08 17.43
CA PHE A 500 17.29 -5.38 16.85
C PHE A 500 18.74 -5.40 16.33
N LEU A 501 19.24 -4.27 15.84
CA LEU A 501 20.60 -4.17 15.29
C LEU A 501 21.67 -3.97 16.35
N SER A 502 21.36 -3.21 17.41
CA SER A 502 22.33 -2.82 18.45
C SER A 502 22.22 -3.66 19.73
N GLY A 503 21.05 -4.24 20.01
CA GLY A 503 20.77 -4.82 21.32
C GLY A 503 20.41 -3.80 22.41
N ASP A 504 20.44 -2.49 22.13
CA ASP A 504 20.28 -1.43 23.12
C ASP A 504 18.81 -1.28 23.57
N THR A 505 18.57 -1.51 24.86
CA THR A 505 17.24 -1.57 25.48
C THR A 505 16.69 -0.22 25.96
N ARG A 506 17.42 0.89 25.80
CA ARG A 506 17.05 2.18 26.42
C ARG A 506 15.69 2.74 26.00
N TYR A 507 15.15 2.26 24.88
CA TYR A 507 13.84 2.67 24.34
C TYR A 507 12.77 1.56 24.39
N ASP A 508 13.04 0.45 25.08
CA ASP A 508 12.08 -0.64 25.24
C ASP A 508 10.77 -0.16 25.89
N GLU A 509 10.83 0.90 26.71
CA GLU A 509 9.66 1.54 27.31
C GLU A 509 8.73 2.18 26.26
N LEU A 510 9.28 2.83 25.22
CA LEU A 510 8.51 3.39 24.10
C LEU A 510 7.96 2.26 23.22
N LEU A 511 8.82 1.28 22.90
CA LEU A 511 8.46 0.15 22.04
C LEU A 511 7.35 -0.71 22.65
N SER A 512 7.39 -0.96 23.96
CA SER A 512 6.35 -1.74 24.65
C SER A 512 4.95 -1.11 24.53
N ALA A 513 4.89 0.21 24.36
CA ALA A 513 3.64 0.95 24.27
C ALA A 513 3.15 1.17 22.84
N GLN A 514 4.07 1.44 21.92
CA GLN A 514 3.76 1.96 20.59
C GLN A 514 4.06 0.98 19.47
N ALA A 515 4.91 -0.03 19.71
CA ALA A 515 5.36 -0.90 18.63
C ALA A 515 4.24 -1.84 18.15
N PRO A 516 4.24 -2.18 16.84
CA PRO A 516 3.32 -3.16 16.29
C PRO A 516 3.39 -4.51 17.01
N GLY A 517 2.31 -5.30 16.94
CA GLY A 517 2.20 -6.57 17.67
C GLY A 517 3.34 -7.56 17.40
N TYR A 518 3.85 -7.60 16.17
CA TYR A 518 5.02 -8.42 15.84
C TYR A 518 6.31 -7.98 16.55
N VAL A 519 6.56 -6.68 16.67
CA VAL A 519 7.74 -6.15 17.37
C VAL A 519 7.64 -6.48 18.86
N ARG A 520 6.47 -6.29 19.47
CA ARG A 520 6.24 -6.66 20.88
C ARG A 520 6.44 -8.17 21.12
N PHE A 521 6.01 -9.00 20.17
CA PHE A 521 6.29 -10.43 20.19
C PHE A 521 7.79 -10.74 20.14
N ARG A 522 8.52 -10.14 19.20
CA ARG A 522 9.98 -10.34 19.06
C ARG A 522 10.78 -9.85 20.28
N LEU A 523 10.33 -8.80 20.96
CA LEU A 523 11.03 -8.22 22.11
C LEU A 523 10.74 -8.97 23.42
N ALA A 524 9.48 -9.35 23.66
CA ALA A 524 9.01 -9.79 24.98
C ALA A 524 8.20 -11.11 24.95
N GLY A 525 8.07 -11.77 23.79
CA GLY A 525 7.24 -12.96 23.64
C GLY A 525 5.74 -12.69 23.74
N ASP A 526 5.29 -11.43 23.58
CA ASP A 526 3.89 -11.01 23.67
C ASP A 526 3.04 -11.55 22.50
N THR A 527 2.68 -12.82 22.61
CA THR A 527 1.88 -13.55 21.62
C THR A 527 0.47 -12.95 21.52
N ARG A 528 -0.05 -12.31 22.59
CA ARG A 528 -1.37 -11.67 22.58
C ARG A 528 -1.38 -10.47 21.64
N ALA A 529 -0.35 -9.62 21.69
CA ALA A 529 -0.23 -8.49 20.79
C ALA A 529 -0.10 -8.93 19.33
N LEU A 530 0.70 -9.97 19.05
CA LEU A 530 0.82 -10.56 17.72
C LEU A 530 -0.52 -11.05 17.18
N VAL A 531 -1.21 -11.90 17.95
CA VAL A 531 -2.52 -12.45 17.56
C VAL A 531 -3.55 -11.34 17.37
N HIS A 532 -3.53 -10.30 18.20
CA HIS A 532 -4.42 -9.16 18.04
C HIS A 532 -4.21 -8.44 16.70
N SER A 533 -2.97 -8.12 16.34
CA SER A 533 -2.66 -7.48 15.05
C SER A 533 -3.04 -8.36 13.85
N LEU A 534 -2.74 -9.66 13.90
CA LEU A 534 -3.14 -10.61 12.85
C LEU A 534 -4.67 -10.71 12.73
N ARG A 535 -5.40 -10.70 13.85
CA ARG A 535 -6.86 -10.74 13.86
C ARG A 535 -7.46 -9.48 13.27
N GLN A 536 -6.95 -8.29 13.61
CA GLN A 536 -7.40 -7.04 13.01
C GLN A 536 -7.24 -7.05 11.48
N ASN A 537 -6.08 -7.47 10.98
CA ASN A 537 -5.84 -7.59 9.54
C ASN A 537 -6.79 -8.61 8.89
N THR A 538 -7.01 -9.75 9.54
CA THR A 538 -7.91 -10.79 9.02
C THR A 538 -9.36 -10.32 8.97
N GLU A 539 -9.82 -9.63 10.01
CA GLU A 539 -11.18 -9.08 10.12
C GLU A 539 -11.44 -8.03 9.03
N ALA A 540 -10.44 -7.22 8.68
CA ALA A 540 -10.55 -6.28 7.56
C ALA A 540 -10.93 -6.98 6.26
N PHE A 541 -10.32 -8.13 5.98
CA PHE A 541 -10.61 -8.94 4.79
C PHE A 541 -11.83 -9.86 4.94
N ARG A 542 -12.61 -9.80 6.02
CA ARG A 542 -13.84 -10.60 6.16
C ARG A 542 -15.07 -9.98 5.55
N SER A 543 -14.92 -8.83 4.91
CA SER A 543 -16.01 -8.17 4.21
C SER A 543 -15.51 -7.36 3.01
N ASN A 544 -16.47 -6.89 2.21
CA ASN A 544 -16.30 -5.85 1.20
C ASN A 544 -15.25 -6.19 0.13
N TRP A 545 -15.24 -7.44 -0.34
CA TRP A 545 -14.44 -7.87 -1.50
C TRP A 545 -14.56 -6.87 -2.66
N GLU A 546 -15.77 -6.39 -2.94
CA GLU A 546 -16.09 -5.42 -3.97
C GLU A 546 -15.32 -4.11 -3.80
N ALA A 547 -15.13 -3.62 -2.57
CA ALA A 547 -14.36 -2.42 -2.28
C ALA A 547 -12.86 -2.56 -2.62
N TYR A 548 -12.31 -3.78 -2.51
CA TYR A 548 -10.92 -4.07 -2.90
C TYR A 548 -10.76 -4.33 -4.40
N THR A 549 -11.86 -4.52 -5.13
CA THR A 549 -11.85 -5.06 -6.50
C THR A 549 -12.72 -4.26 -7.47
N SER A 550 -13.97 -4.67 -7.71
CA SER A 550 -14.83 -4.14 -8.76
C SER A 550 -15.17 -2.67 -8.58
N GLU A 551 -15.25 -2.19 -7.34
CA GLU A 551 -15.62 -0.81 -7.02
C GLU A 551 -14.45 0.17 -7.06
N MET A 552 -13.23 -0.33 -6.80
CA MET A 552 -12.01 0.48 -6.71
C MET A 552 -11.72 1.21 -8.02
N ARG A 553 -11.33 2.49 -7.91
CA ARG A 553 -11.09 3.38 -9.07
C ARG A 553 -9.65 3.85 -9.20
N TRP A 554 -8.91 3.93 -8.09
CA TRP A 554 -7.53 4.36 -8.02
C TRP A 554 -6.69 3.25 -7.40
N THR A 555 -5.67 2.78 -8.11
CA THR A 555 -4.94 1.54 -7.78
C THR A 555 -3.99 1.69 -6.59
N ASP A 556 -3.57 2.92 -6.29
CA ASP A 556 -2.87 3.33 -5.07
C ASP A 556 -3.81 3.45 -3.84
N ARG A 557 -5.13 3.25 -4.03
CA ARG A 557 -6.14 3.30 -2.96
C ARG A 557 -6.83 1.96 -2.69
N VAL A 558 -6.33 0.85 -3.23
CA VAL A 558 -6.95 -0.49 -3.08
C VAL A 558 -7.31 -0.81 -1.62
N MET A 559 -6.45 -0.45 -0.68
CA MET A 559 -6.61 -0.73 0.76
C MET A 559 -7.27 0.40 1.56
N SER A 560 -7.72 1.48 0.90
CA SER A 560 -8.08 2.75 1.56
C SER A 560 -9.56 2.92 1.85
N PHE A 561 -10.46 2.10 1.29
CA PHE A 561 -11.92 2.28 1.42
C PHE A 561 -12.38 2.40 2.88
N THR A 562 -11.97 1.45 3.73
CA THR A 562 -12.32 1.48 5.15
C THR A 562 -11.70 2.68 5.87
N GLY A 563 -10.40 2.93 5.61
CA GLY A 563 -9.62 3.97 6.26
C GLY A 563 -10.09 5.40 5.94
N ASN A 564 -10.34 5.66 4.66
CA ASN A 564 -10.63 6.99 4.13
C ASN A 564 -12.13 7.27 4.05
N TYR A 565 -13.01 6.26 4.12
CA TYR A 565 -14.46 6.45 4.04
C TYR A 565 -15.21 5.83 5.22
N LEU A 566 -15.22 4.51 5.39
CA LEU A 566 -16.12 3.85 6.37
C LEU A 566 -15.92 4.36 7.80
N ARG A 567 -14.69 4.69 8.20
CA ARG A 567 -14.38 5.29 9.51
C ARG A 567 -15.01 6.65 9.78
N HIS A 568 -15.45 7.36 8.75
CA HIS A 568 -16.13 8.65 8.88
C HIS A 568 -17.65 8.52 8.97
N LEU A 569 -18.15 7.29 8.91
CA LEU A 569 -19.57 7.01 9.02
C LEU A 569 -19.98 6.83 10.49
N PRO A 570 -21.27 7.08 10.82
CA PRO A 570 -21.80 6.78 12.14
C PRO A 570 -21.91 5.27 12.39
N GLU A 571 -22.02 4.46 11.33
CA GLU A 571 -22.07 3.00 11.44
C GLU A 571 -20.70 2.42 11.84
N PRO A 572 -20.66 1.35 12.65
CA PRO A 572 -19.39 0.66 12.97
C PRO A 572 -18.70 0.15 11.70
N ALA A 573 -17.46 0.56 11.49
CA ALA A 573 -16.64 0.10 10.38
C ALA A 573 -15.78 -1.12 10.79
N PRO A 574 -15.50 -2.06 9.87
CA PRO A 574 -14.42 -3.02 10.07
C PRO A 574 -13.09 -2.28 10.27
N PRO A 575 -12.06 -2.93 10.85
CA PRO A 575 -10.72 -2.34 10.84
C PRO A 575 -10.21 -2.20 9.40
N PRO A 576 -9.36 -1.21 9.08
CA PRO A 576 -8.68 -1.20 7.79
C PRO A 576 -7.66 -2.35 7.74
N PRO A 577 -7.34 -2.85 6.54
CA PRO A 577 -6.32 -3.87 6.37
C PRO A 577 -4.94 -3.31 6.74
N THR A 578 -4.10 -4.15 7.34
CA THR A 578 -2.72 -3.81 7.72
C THR A 578 -1.75 -4.90 7.23
N PRO A 579 -1.57 -5.07 5.90
CA PRO A 579 -0.77 -6.16 5.33
C PRO A 579 0.67 -6.22 5.86
N GLN A 580 1.19 -5.12 6.40
CA GLN A 580 2.52 -5.04 7.02
C GLN A 580 2.72 -6.09 8.13
N ILE A 581 1.68 -6.48 8.88
CA ILE A 581 1.83 -7.55 9.88
C ILE A 581 2.19 -8.89 9.23
N LEU A 582 1.64 -9.18 8.05
CA LEU A 582 1.93 -10.40 7.30
C LEU A 582 3.38 -10.39 6.80
N TYR A 583 3.84 -9.24 6.28
CA TYR A 583 5.23 -9.04 5.85
C TYR A 583 6.21 -9.23 7.00
N ALA A 584 5.96 -8.55 8.13
CA ALA A 584 6.86 -8.58 9.29
C ALA A 584 7.01 -10.01 9.84
N CYS A 585 5.88 -10.73 9.99
CA CYS A 585 5.90 -12.12 10.42
C CYS A 585 6.65 -13.02 9.43
N ALA A 586 6.38 -12.89 8.13
CA ALA A 586 6.97 -13.76 7.11
C ALA A 586 8.47 -13.51 6.90
N THR A 587 8.95 -12.28 7.09
CA THR A 587 10.30 -11.88 6.68
C THR A 587 11.27 -11.61 7.81
N GLY A 588 10.80 -11.30 9.02
CA GLY A 588 11.68 -10.90 10.12
C GLY A 588 11.76 -9.39 10.35
N ASP A 589 11.40 -8.57 9.36
CA ASP A 589 11.59 -7.11 9.38
C ASP A 589 10.57 -6.43 10.31
N PRO A 590 11.00 -5.64 11.32
CA PRO A 590 10.07 -4.94 12.21
C PRO A 590 9.39 -3.72 11.56
N GLY A 591 9.79 -3.29 10.35
CA GLY A 591 9.22 -2.13 9.66
C GLY A 591 8.69 -2.44 8.27
N THR A 592 9.01 -1.58 7.30
CA THR A 592 8.56 -1.71 5.90
C THR A 592 9.75 -1.92 4.97
N PRO A 593 9.54 -2.50 3.77
CA PRO A 593 10.63 -2.72 2.81
C PRO A 593 11.04 -1.47 2.02
N LEU A 594 10.44 -0.32 2.30
CA LEU A 594 10.61 0.92 1.52
C LEU A 594 11.98 1.56 1.78
N VAL A 595 12.34 1.73 3.05
CA VAL A 595 13.63 2.30 3.48
C VAL A 595 14.25 1.40 4.53
N PHE A 596 15.52 1.05 4.31
CA PHE A 596 16.33 0.21 5.19
C PHE A 596 15.66 -1.13 5.56
N PRO A 597 15.23 -1.95 4.58
CA PRO A 597 14.63 -3.25 4.85
C PRO A 597 15.55 -4.16 5.67
N LEU A 598 14.99 -4.86 6.66
CA LEU A 598 15.69 -5.88 7.46
C LEU A 598 15.07 -7.28 7.26
N ASN A 599 14.48 -7.53 6.09
CA ASN A 599 13.94 -8.85 5.79
C ASN A 599 15.07 -9.89 5.79
N ALA A 600 14.98 -10.85 6.71
CA ALA A 600 16.01 -11.86 6.94
C ALA A 600 15.87 -13.05 6.00
N VAL A 601 14.66 -13.31 5.50
CA VAL A 601 14.34 -14.47 4.67
C VAL A 601 13.30 -14.13 3.61
N ARG A 602 13.38 -14.82 2.47
CA ARG A 602 12.30 -15.00 1.50
C ARG A 602 12.00 -16.49 1.34
N TRP A 603 10.73 -16.87 1.40
CA TRP A 603 10.30 -18.26 1.21
C TRP A 603 10.02 -18.52 -0.27
N ARG A 604 10.80 -19.42 -0.90
CA ARG A 604 10.65 -19.83 -2.31
C ARG A 604 9.47 -20.78 -2.48
N THR A 605 8.28 -20.26 -2.23
CA THR A 605 7.03 -21.01 -2.30
C THR A 605 5.82 -20.07 -2.34
N PRO A 606 4.67 -20.48 -2.91
CA PRO A 606 3.46 -19.65 -2.93
C PRO A 606 2.92 -19.33 -1.53
N PRO A 607 2.23 -18.20 -1.32
CA PRO A 607 1.68 -17.81 -0.01
C PRO A 607 0.40 -18.59 0.40
N ARG A 608 0.09 -19.70 -0.28
CA ARG A 608 -1.09 -20.56 -0.03
C ARG A 608 -0.76 -21.69 0.92
N GLU A 609 -1.70 -22.10 1.77
CA GLU A 609 -1.54 -23.25 2.68
C GLU A 609 -0.26 -23.21 3.53
N ILE A 610 0.16 -22.01 3.93
CA ILE A 610 1.35 -21.77 4.75
C ILE A 610 1.14 -20.62 5.73
N ALA A 611 1.77 -20.76 6.89
CA ALA A 611 2.06 -19.67 7.81
C ALA A 611 3.55 -19.70 8.14
N ALA A 612 4.16 -18.52 8.27
CA ALA A 612 5.58 -18.35 8.57
C ALA A 612 5.77 -17.17 9.53
N LEU A 613 6.33 -17.44 10.70
CA LEU A 613 6.61 -16.47 11.75
C LEU A 613 8.10 -16.51 12.09
N VAL A 614 8.84 -15.50 11.65
CA VAL A 614 10.22 -15.30 12.08
C VAL A 614 10.23 -14.91 13.55
N THR A 615 10.86 -15.73 14.38
CA THR A 615 10.92 -15.54 15.84
C THR A 615 12.24 -14.95 16.29
N ASP A 616 13.31 -15.19 15.52
CA ASP A 616 14.62 -14.58 15.75
C ASP A 616 15.40 -14.44 14.44
N SER A 617 16.23 -13.41 14.35
CA SER A 617 17.04 -13.12 13.16
C SER A 617 18.25 -12.29 13.53
N GLY A 618 19.44 -12.73 13.13
CA GLY A 618 20.69 -12.03 13.35
C GLY A 618 21.72 -12.33 12.27
N PRO A 619 22.93 -11.76 12.40
CA PRO A 619 24.00 -11.94 11.40
C PRO A 619 24.57 -13.35 11.35
N THR A 620 24.33 -14.19 12.36
CA THR A 620 24.91 -15.54 12.49
C THR A 620 23.88 -16.61 12.88
N SER A 621 22.61 -16.22 13.03
CA SER A 621 21.53 -17.10 13.44
C SER A 621 20.20 -16.66 12.85
N PHE A 622 19.29 -17.62 12.68
CA PHE A 622 17.92 -17.35 12.27
C PHE A 622 17.01 -18.42 12.86
N THR A 623 15.81 -18.04 13.30
CA THR A 623 14.77 -18.97 13.75
C THR A 623 13.40 -18.51 13.26
N ALA A 624 12.61 -19.46 12.75
CA ALA A 624 11.21 -19.23 12.39
C ALA A 624 10.33 -20.44 12.71
N GLU A 625 9.08 -20.18 13.03
CA GLU A 625 8.01 -21.17 13.13
C GLU A 625 7.20 -21.19 11.83
N LEU A 626 7.03 -22.37 11.24
CA LEU A 626 6.27 -22.56 10.01
C LEU A 626 5.19 -23.63 10.21
N PHE A 627 4.04 -23.41 9.59
CA PHE A 627 2.96 -24.40 9.53
C PHE A 627 2.52 -24.58 8.09
N HIS A 628 2.61 -25.81 7.57
CA HIS A 628 2.03 -26.18 6.28
C HIS A 628 0.66 -26.83 6.49
N PHE A 629 -0.37 -26.31 5.83
CA PHE A 629 -1.75 -26.77 5.98
C PHE A 629 -2.16 -27.91 5.04
N GLY A 630 -1.32 -28.23 4.05
CA GLY A 630 -1.58 -29.31 3.10
C GLY A 630 -1.38 -30.69 3.73
N THR A 631 -1.83 -31.71 3.01
CA THR A 631 -1.87 -33.10 3.49
C THR A 631 -0.62 -33.91 3.19
N ALA A 632 0.27 -33.40 2.33
CA ALA A 632 1.55 -34.01 1.98
C ALA A 632 2.72 -33.09 2.40
N PRO A 633 3.94 -33.63 2.60
CA PRO A 633 5.11 -32.79 2.86
C PRO A 633 5.32 -31.73 1.77
N ARG A 634 5.67 -30.51 2.18
CA ARG A 634 5.92 -29.39 1.28
C ARG A 634 7.41 -29.14 1.13
N LYS A 635 7.93 -29.32 -0.07
CA LYS A 635 9.29 -28.91 -0.44
C LYS A 635 9.29 -27.43 -0.80
N LEU A 636 10.27 -26.69 -0.28
CA LEU A 636 10.54 -25.30 -0.64
C LEU A 636 12.02 -24.98 -0.46
N ALA A 637 12.40 -23.74 -0.75
CA ALA A 637 13.67 -23.19 -0.31
C ALA A 637 13.47 -21.92 0.52
N ALA A 638 14.44 -21.64 1.39
CA ALA A 638 14.56 -20.38 2.10
C ALA A 638 15.77 -19.62 1.56
N GLU A 639 15.56 -18.39 1.09
CA GLU A 639 16.63 -17.46 0.71
C GLU A 639 16.92 -16.54 1.88
N PHE A 640 18.07 -16.75 2.55
CA PHE A 640 18.53 -15.92 3.66
C PHE A 640 19.28 -14.70 3.15
N LEU A 641 18.97 -13.53 3.71
CA LEU A 641 19.42 -12.23 3.21
C LEU A 641 20.30 -11.44 4.20
N MET A 642 20.39 -11.91 5.45
CA MET A 642 21.04 -11.19 6.56
C MET A 642 22.19 -11.96 7.23
N LEU A 643 22.41 -13.22 6.85
CA LEU A 643 23.51 -14.02 7.38
C LEU A 643 24.85 -13.52 6.80
N ARG A 644 25.87 -13.41 7.65
CA ARG A 644 27.24 -13.09 7.22
C ARG A 644 27.86 -14.27 6.46
N PRO A 645 28.85 -14.03 5.58
CA PRO A 645 29.61 -15.11 4.97
C PRO A 645 30.16 -16.08 6.02
N GLY A 646 29.96 -17.39 5.80
CA GLY A 646 30.28 -18.42 6.79
C GLY A 646 29.64 -19.77 6.50
N GLU A 647 29.94 -20.75 7.35
CA GLU A 647 29.37 -22.11 7.31
C GLU A 647 28.25 -22.21 8.35
N TYR A 648 27.15 -22.85 7.97
CA TYR A 648 25.91 -22.90 8.77
C TYR A 648 25.27 -24.29 8.73
N ASP A 649 24.59 -24.63 9.82
CA ASP A 649 23.69 -25.77 9.93
C ASP A 649 22.24 -25.26 9.91
N LEU A 650 21.41 -25.82 9.02
CA LEU A 650 19.96 -25.66 9.00
C LEU A 650 19.29 -26.92 9.54
N SER A 651 18.36 -26.76 10.46
CA SER A 651 17.52 -27.86 10.97
C SER A 651 16.04 -27.50 10.86
N VAL A 652 15.22 -28.50 10.57
CA VAL A 652 13.75 -28.42 10.62
C VAL A 652 13.28 -29.44 11.63
N THR A 653 12.70 -28.98 12.73
CA THR A 653 12.27 -29.85 13.83
C THR A 653 10.81 -29.60 14.15
N PRO A 654 10.02 -30.60 14.58
CA PRO A 654 8.70 -30.36 15.12
C PRO A 654 8.78 -29.46 16.36
N ALA A 655 7.87 -28.49 16.52
CA ALA A 655 7.84 -27.62 17.69
C ALA A 655 7.58 -28.38 19.02
N VAL A 656 6.91 -29.54 18.93
CA VAL A 656 6.78 -30.49 20.05
C VAL A 656 7.86 -31.58 19.88
N PRO A 657 8.75 -31.79 20.86
CA PRO A 657 9.85 -32.75 20.74
C PRO A 657 9.35 -34.14 20.34
N SER A 658 9.93 -34.70 19.28
CA SER A 658 9.78 -36.12 18.91
C SER A 658 11.15 -36.79 18.97
N ALA A 659 11.21 -38.08 19.27
CA ALA A 659 12.45 -38.84 19.47
C ALA A 659 13.37 -38.92 18.23
N THR A 660 12.94 -38.40 17.08
CA THR A 660 13.72 -38.32 15.84
C THR A 660 14.44 -36.98 15.72
N SER A 661 15.75 -36.99 15.94
CA SER A 661 16.64 -35.88 15.58
C SER A 661 16.84 -35.85 14.07
N ALA A 662 16.35 -34.81 13.39
CA ALA A 662 16.69 -34.58 12.00
C ALA A 662 18.18 -34.21 11.89
N HIS A 663 18.91 -34.80 10.94
CA HIS A 663 20.28 -34.39 10.65
C HIS A 663 20.27 -32.97 10.06
N PRO A 664 21.11 -32.04 10.56
CA PRO A 664 21.16 -30.69 10.01
C PRO A 664 21.71 -30.71 8.57
N THR A 665 21.14 -29.86 7.73
CA THR A 665 21.63 -29.56 6.38
C THR A 665 22.72 -28.50 6.48
N LYS A 666 23.95 -28.85 6.09
CA LYS A 666 25.07 -27.90 6.01
C LYS A 666 24.95 -27.04 4.77
N PHE A 667 25.21 -25.74 4.89
CA PHE A 667 25.32 -24.83 3.76
C PHE A 667 26.30 -23.70 4.05
N ARG A 668 26.78 -23.07 2.97
CA ARG A 668 27.72 -21.96 3.03
C ARG A 668 27.08 -20.69 2.49
N VAL A 669 27.29 -19.58 3.20
CA VAL A 669 27.00 -18.23 2.73
C VAL A 669 28.30 -17.65 2.17
N THR A 670 28.32 -17.32 0.87
CA THR A 670 29.49 -16.73 0.19
C THR A 670 29.28 -15.30 -0.28
N GLY A 671 28.03 -14.87 -0.37
CA GLY A 671 27.64 -13.55 -0.87
C GLY A 671 26.54 -12.93 -0.03
N PRO A 672 25.81 -11.94 -0.57
CA PRO A 672 24.76 -11.22 0.17
C PRO A 672 23.54 -12.10 0.48
N ARG A 673 23.43 -13.28 -0.15
CA ARG A 673 22.28 -14.16 -0.06
C ARG A 673 22.71 -15.62 -0.13
N ALA A 674 21.94 -16.51 0.51
CA ALA A 674 22.11 -17.96 0.40
C ALA A 674 20.75 -18.65 0.35
N GLU A 675 20.57 -19.53 -0.62
CA GLU A 675 19.34 -20.32 -0.76
C GLU A 675 19.57 -21.75 -0.29
N VAL A 676 18.65 -22.26 0.54
CA VAL A 676 18.73 -23.60 1.11
C VAL A 676 17.39 -24.30 0.98
N ALA A 677 17.40 -25.50 0.42
CA ALA A 677 16.20 -26.34 0.33
C ALA A 677 15.82 -26.91 1.70
N LEU A 678 14.52 -26.99 1.97
CA LEU A 678 13.95 -27.59 3.16
C LEU A 678 12.59 -28.24 2.88
N GLU A 679 12.15 -29.13 3.76
CA GLU A 679 10.86 -29.81 3.66
C GLU A 679 10.06 -29.57 4.95
N LEU A 680 8.80 -29.15 4.81
CA LEU A 680 7.88 -28.96 5.93
C LEU A 680 6.94 -30.16 6.07
N PRO A 681 6.73 -30.66 7.30
CA PRO A 681 5.75 -31.70 7.53
C PRO A 681 4.31 -31.18 7.30
N PRO A 682 3.39 -32.04 6.82
CA PRO A 682 2.00 -31.66 6.68
C PRO A 682 1.32 -31.49 8.04
N ARG A 683 0.53 -30.43 8.19
CA ARG A 683 -0.36 -30.16 9.34
C ARG A 683 0.33 -30.25 10.70
N ARG A 684 1.58 -29.79 10.76
CA ARG A 684 2.39 -29.77 11.99
C ARG A 684 3.23 -28.52 12.04
N LEU A 685 3.31 -27.91 13.22
CA LEU A 685 4.20 -26.77 13.46
C LEU A 685 5.66 -27.25 13.46
N ALA A 686 6.48 -26.62 12.62
CA ALA A 686 7.90 -26.88 12.49
C ALA A 686 8.70 -25.63 12.84
N VAL A 687 9.83 -25.83 13.51
CA VAL A 687 10.83 -24.79 13.79
C VAL A 687 11.97 -24.96 12.80
N VAL A 688 12.19 -23.93 11.99
CA VAL A 688 13.35 -23.80 11.11
C VAL A 688 14.40 -23.02 11.88
N GLN A 689 15.58 -23.62 12.10
CA GLN A 689 16.67 -23.00 12.83
C GLN A 689 17.97 -23.08 12.04
N VAL A 690 18.64 -21.94 11.93
CA VAL A 690 19.96 -21.79 11.32
C VAL A 690 20.95 -21.29 12.36
N ARG A 691 22.12 -21.94 12.45
CA ARG A 691 23.23 -21.54 13.33
C ARG A 691 24.56 -21.67 12.62
N ALA A 692 25.46 -20.71 12.83
CA ALA A 692 26.84 -20.82 12.35
C ALA A 692 27.55 -22.04 12.99
N THR A 693 28.29 -22.81 12.20
CA THR A 693 28.99 -24.02 12.66
C THR A 693 30.30 -23.73 13.41
N ALA A 694 30.81 -22.51 13.30
CA ALA A 694 31.97 -22.00 14.02
C ALA A 694 31.68 -20.55 14.47
N PRO A 695 32.22 -20.08 15.61
CA PRO A 695 32.08 -18.68 16.00
C PRO A 695 32.70 -17.80 14.91
N ALA A 696 31.91 -16.88 14.36
CA ALA A 696 32.39 -15.93 13.37
C ALA A 696 33.53 -15.11 13.99
N THR A 697 34.69 -15.09 13.35
CA THR A 697 35.77 -14.15 13.69
C THR A 697 35.23 -12.73 13.49
N HIS A 698 35.32 -11.92 14.56
CA HIS A 698 34.66 -10.63 14.74
C HIS A 698 34.81 -9.63 13.58
#